data_AF-A0A177MTD1-F1
#
_entry.id   AF-A0A177MTD1-F1
#
_cell.length_a   1.000
_cell.length_b   1.000
_cell.length_c   1.000
_cell.angle_alpha   90.00
_cell.angle_beta   90.00
_cell.angle_gamma   90.00
#
_symmetry.space_group_name_H-M   'P 1'
#
loop_
_entity.id
_entity.type
_entity.pdbx_description
1 polymer ?
#
loop_
_entity_poly.entity_id
_entity_poly.type
_entity_poly.pdbx_seq_one_letter_code
_entity_poly.pdbx_strand_id
1 'polypeptide(L)'
;MEMPKWVKWLIGIVVFAAATIAIAWLAGFVFFLLSKTNPFDKTELSSWWTYWQYYQDDPVIFKRLKVSGIIAAVIGYGVPLFVISDLMREVRTLHGEARFANTSEIEKAGLLGNVGIIVGKWKDRFLLFPGMQFVLLAAPTRSGKGVGIVVPNLLNFPESVVTLDVKLENFLITSKFRARHGQEVYLFNPFAADGRTHRYNPLGYISNNPRLRVTEILAIGYALYPGASRDSFFDDTARNLFLGLTLYLCETPGLPRTFGELLRQSSGKGQPIKTYLQNLIISRNYREVEEVDEDGVITKNLVPILHWDGKGLPPLSMECVDALNRFTCTSDNTLSSILTTFNAPLTIWVSPIVDAATSANDFDLRDVRKRRMSIYLGIPANKLAEAELLLNLFFSQLVNLNTDDLLYSKPELKYQCLMLMDEFAAPGRIGIIDKSNSYMAGYGMRMLTIIQSPSQIEAEPRKGYGREGAGTLITNHALQILYTPRKQSDANEYSEMLGYYTFKAKGLSRQRGGRNEGGHSESESDQKRALMLPQELKEMSLRKQIINLENTKPIQCEKIAYYADHAFIDRLKSVSPTLAALDNTPIRNWFRKKGITIKAKPSKELLEATWGRGELASNIPLIDLDLHDAIVQERSRPMTPADISKGIDLSKLAIDASNIPVPNGPDLQPEEIEAFVDDFFNALDAVNEYNEDGSSERPSEDELAALGAQANPETLESPTYDQNVIELVEPSAEELADMMDEIYHADEGTNEAEMLAAMAGEDDSPEYPDWLDDAPILDLSVLEKPVASKEDREL
;
A
#
# COMPACT_ATOMS: atom_id res chain seq x y z
N MET A 1 -34.58 29.40 28.19
CA MET A 1 -35.69 29.87 29.04
C MET A 1 -36.81 28.86 28.90
N GLU A 2 -37.05 28.02 29.92
CA GLU A 2 -38.12 27.01 29.82
C GLU A 2 -39.50 27.68 29.85
N MET A 3 -40.32 27.41 28.82
CA MET A 3 -41.68 27.95 28.76
C MET A 3 -42.49 27.57 30.01
N PRO A 4 -43.25 28.52 30.61
CA PRO A 4 -44.12 28.25 31.75
C PRO A 4 -45.11 27.13 31.45
N LYS A 5 -45.34 26.22 32.42
CA LYS A 5 -46.20 25.04 32.25
C LYS A 5 -47.62 25.40 31.75
N TRP A 6 -48.19 26.53 32.18
CA TRP A 6 -49.52 26.97 31.74
C TRP A 6 -49.58 27.36 30.26
N VAL A 7 -48.48 27.88 29.68
CA VAL A 7 -48.38 28.20 28.24
C VAL A 7 -48.35 26.92 27.41
N LYS A 8 -47.65 25.88 27.89
CA LYS A 8 -47.63 24.56 27.24
C LYS A 8 -49.03 23.91 27.23
N TRP A 9 -49.77 24.03 28.32
CA TRP A 9 -51.17 23.56 28.39
C TRP A 9 -52.09 24.35 27.45
N LEU A 10 -51.93 25.68 27.37
CA LEU A 10 -52.71 26.52 26.46
C LEU A 10 -52.47 26.15 24.99
N ILE A 11 -51.21 25.98 24.59
CA ILE A 11 -50.84 25.53 23.23
C ILE A 11 -51.42 24.14 22.96
N GLY A 12 -51.32 23.21 23.91
CA GLY A 12 -51.90 21.86 23.78
C GLY A 12 -53.41 21.88 23.55
N ILE A 13 -54.14 22.73 24.28
CA ILE A 13 -55.59 22.90 24.10
C ILE A 13 -55.93 23.50 22.74
N VAL A 14 -55.18 24.52 22.28
CA VAL A 14 -55.40 25.14 20.97
C VAL A 14 -55.14 24.16 19.83
N VAL A 15 -54.06 23.38 19.92
CA VAL A 15 -53.73 22.33 18.94
C VAL A 15 -54.79 21.23 18.94
N PHE A 16 -55.27 20.80 20.11
CA PHE A 16 -56.34 19.81 20.22
C PHE A 16 -57.66 20.32 19.63
N ALA A 17 -58.02 21.57 19.88
CA ALA A 17 -59.20 22.21 19.30
C ALA A 17 -59.10 22.31 17.77
N ALA A 18 -57.94 22.74 17.24
CA ALA A 18 -57.70 22.79 15.80
C ALA A 18 -57.75 21.39 15.15
N ALA A 19 -57.18 20.37 15.80
CA ALA A 19 -57.27 18.98 15.35
C ALA A 19 -58.71 18.46 15.35
N THR A 20 -59.50 18.79 16.37
CA THR A 20 -60.92 18.43 16.44
C THR A 20 -61.72 19.02 15.26
N ILE A 21 -61.44 20.27 14.91
CA ILE A 21 -62.09 20.96 13.78
C ILE A 21 -61.71 20.30 12.44
N ALA A 22 -60.43 19.95 12.27
CA ALA A 22 -59.97 19.23 11.07
C ALA A 22 -60.61 17.84 10.96
N ILE A 23 -60.85 17.16 12.08
CA ILE A 23 -61.53 15.85 12.12
C ILE A 23 -63.01 15.98 11.75
N ALA A 24 -63.69 17.02 12.22
CA ALA A 24 -65.08 17.28 11.85
C ALA A 24 -65.23 17.52 10.34
N TRP A 25 -64.28 18.22 9.73
CA TRP A 25 -64.21 18.37 8.27
C TRP A 25 -63.94 17.05 7.56
N LEU A 26 -62.96 16.27 8.04
CA LEU A 26 -62.63 14.96 7.49
C LEU A 26 -63.82 13.98 7.58
N ALA A 27 -64.60 14.05 8.65
CA ALA A 27 -65.82 13.27 8.80
C ALA A 27 -66.86 13.63 7.73
N GLY A 28 -67.00 14.93 7.40
CA GLY A 28 -67.83 15.39 6.30
C GLY A 28 -67.34 14.90 4.94
N PHE A 29 -66.02 14.95 4.72
CA PHE A 29 -65.37 14.49 3.49
C PHE A 29 -65.62 12.99 3.26
N VAL A 30 -65.36 12.17 4.28
CA VAL A 30 -65.58 10.72 4.25
C VAL A 30 -67.07 10.38 4.10
N PHE A 31 -67.97 11.17 4.68
CA PHE A 31 -69.41 10.99 4.53
C PHE A 31 -69.87 11.14 3.07
N PHE A 32 -69.41 12.18 2.37
CA PHE A 32 -69.71 12.38 0.96
C PHE A 32 -69.12 11.28 0.08
N LEU A 33 -67.91 10.81 0.43
CA LEU A 33 -67.23 9.72 -0.27
C LEU A 33 -67.99 8.38 -0.11
N LEU A 34 -68.45 8.05 1.10
CA LEU A 34 -69.31 6.89 1.37
C LEU A 34 -70.70 7.01 0.74
N SER A 35 -71.15 8.24 0.46
CA SER A 35 -72.41 8.52 -0.23
C SER A 35 -72.28 8.56 -1.75
N LYS A 36 -71.09 8.23 -2.30
CA LYS A 36 -70.76 8.25 -3.74
C LYS A 36 -70.97 9.61 -4.41
N THR A 37 -70.87 10.68 -3.63
CA THR A 37 -70.94 12.06 -4.10
C THR A 37 -69.55 12.67 -4.09
N ASN A 38 -69.23 13.48 -5.10
CA ASN A 38 -67.93 14.15 -5.15
C ASN A 38 -67.76 15.05 -3.91
N PRO A 39 -66.76 14.79 -3.03
CA PRO A 39 -66.55 15.53 -1.80
C PRO A 39 -65.82 16.88 -2.02
N PHE A 40 -65.15 17.04 -3.16
CA PHE A 40 -64.45 18.27 -3.53
C PHE A 40 -65.48 19.39 -3.79
N ASP A 41 -65.21 20.59 -3.27
CA ASP A 41 -66.06 21.80 -3.29
C ASP A 41 -67.39 21.74 -2.51
N LYS A 42 -67.74 20.61 -1.88
CA LYS A 42 -68.99 20.44 -1.10
C LYS A 42 -68.79 20.21 0.39
N THR A 43 -67.55 20.00 0.83
CA THR A 43 -67.23 19.70 2.23
C THR A 43 -66.86 20.98 2.97
N GLU A 44 -67.78 21.51 3.76
CA GLU A 44 -67.57 22.61 4.71
C GLU A 44 -67.25 22.06 6.11
N LEU A 45 -66.68 22.91 6.98
CA LEU A 45 -66.33 22.52 8.37
C LEU A 45 -67.56 22.05 9.18
N SER A 46 -68.76 22.54 8.83
CA SER A 46 -70.03 22.21 9.47
C SER A 46 -70.74 21.01 8.85
N SER A 47 -70.32 20.54 7.67
CA SER A 47 -71.11 19.58 6.86
C SER A 47 -71.49 18.33 7.64
N TRP A 48 -70.55 17.70 8.34
CA TRP A 48 -70.86 16.49 9.11
C TRP A 48 -71.93 16.75 10.20
N TRP A 49 -71.83 17.89 10.90
CA TRP A 49 -72.77 18.28 11.94
C TRP A 49 -74.15 18.64 11.38
N THR A 50 -74.20 19.38 10.28
CA THR A 50 -75.44 19.76 9.60
C THR A 50 -76.19 18.52 9.14
N TYR A 51 -75.53 17.57 8.47
CA TYR A 51 -76.16 16.32 8.03
C TYR A 51 -76.57 15.43 9.20
N TRP A 52 -75.84 15.44 10.32
CA TRP A 52 -76.25 14.78 11.55
C TRP A 52 -77.58 15.33 12.08
N GLN A 53 -77.77 16.65 12.09
CA GLN A 53 -79.00 17.27 12.59
C GLN A 53 -80.23 16.97 11.70
N TYR A 54 -80.06 16.99 10.37
CA TYR A 54 -81.18 16.81 9.43
C TYR A 54 -81.54 15.35 9.15
N TYR A 55 -80.59 14.41 9.26
CA TYR A 55 -80.78 13.03 8.80
C TYR A 55 -80.55 11.96 9.88
N GLN A 56 -80.59 12.34 11.17
CA GLN A 56 -80.48 11.39 12.28
C GLN A 56 -81.63 10.35 12.33
N ASP A 57 -82.80 10.71 11.82
CA ASP A 57 -84.00 9.85 11.85
C ASP A 57 -84.06 8.85 10.68
N ASP A 58 -83.20 9.00 9.66
CA ASP A 58 -83.07 8.05 8.55
C ASP A 58 -82.04 6.95 8.90
N PRO A 59 -82.44 5.68 9.03
CA PRO A 59 -81.56 4.62 9.51
C PRO A 59 -80.38 4.31 8.56
N VAL A 60 -80.50 4.59 7.26
CA VAL A 60 -79.46 4.31 6.27
C VAL A 60 -78.41 5.41 6.27
N ILE A 61 -78.83 6.67 6.27
CA ILE A 61 -77.93 7.84 6.26
C ILE A 61 -77.24 7.97 7.62
N PHE A 62 -77.95 7.72 8.72
CA PHE A 62 -77.39 7.74 10.06
C PHE A 62 -76.27 6.71 10.26
N LYS A 63 -76.39 5.52 9.68
CA LYS A 63 -75.32 4.51 9.70
C LYS A 63 -74.05 5.02 8.99
N ARG A 64 -74.20 5.72 7.85
CA ARG A 64 -73.07 6.30 7.10
C ARG A 64 -72.42 7.49 7.84
N LEU A 65 -73.21 8.31 8.51
CA LEU A 65 -72.71 9.40 9.36
C LEU A 65 -71.90 8.89 10.56
N LYS A 66 -72.37 7.80 11.21
CA LYS A 66 -71.61 7.14 12.27
C LYS A 66 -70.29 6.55 11.78
N VAL A 67 -70.32 5.82 10.67
CA VAL A 67 -69.10 5.20 10.11
C VAL A 67 -68.08 6.25 9.67
N SER A 68 -68.51 7.32 9.00
CA SER A 68 -67.63 8.43 8.61
C SER A 68 -67.02 9.16 9.80
N GLY A 69 -67.80 9.41 10.87
CA GLY A 69 -67.29 10.00 12.11
C GLY A 69 -66.25 9.12 12.82
N ILE A 70 -66.49 7.80 12.86
CA ILE A 70 -65.53 6.83 13.44
C ILE A 70 -64.24 6.78 12.61
N ILE A 71 -64.34 6.70 11.28
CA ILE A 71 -63.16 6.68 10.40
C ILE A 71 -62.34 7.97 10.56
N ALA A 72 -62.98 9.13 10.58
CA ALA A 72 -62.29 10.40 10.75
C ALA A 72 -61.64 10.53 12.14
N ALA A 73 -62.28 10.02 13.19
CA ALA A 73 -61.68 9.99 14.54
C ALA A 73 -60.49 9.02 14.64
N VAL A 74 -60.55 7.85 13.99
CA VAL A 74 -59.43 6.90 13.94
C VAL A 74 -58.26 7.48 13.15
N ILE A 75 -58.52 8.13 12.02
CA ILE A 75 -57.47 8.77 11.21
C ILE A 75 -56.89 9.98 11.94
N GLY A 76 -57.72 10.84 12.53
CA GLY A 76 -57.27 12.09 13.12
C GLY A 76 -56.72 12.01 14.54
N TYR A 77 -57.19 11.05 15.36
CA TYR A 77 -56.64 10.81 16.70
C TYR A 77 -55.85 9.52 16.79
N GLY A 78 -56.35 8.43 16.20
CA GLY A 78 -55.73 7.11 16.30
C GLY A 78 -54.36 7.04 15.64
N VAL A 79 -54.22 7.56 14.41
CA VAL A 79 -52.92 7.54 13.69
C VAL A 79 -51.87 8.42 14.39
N PRO A 80 -52.15 9.68 14.77
CA PRO A 80 -51.16 10.48 15.49
C PRO A 80 -50.79 9.90 16.85
N LEU A 81 -51.76 9.36 17.62
CA LEU A 81 -51.47 8.72 18.90
C LEU A 81 -50.65 7.45 18.73
N PHE A 82 -50.91 6.64 17.70
CA PHE A 82 -50.12 5.46 17.38
C PHE A 82 -48.69 5.85 16.99
N VAL A 83 -48.53 6.84 16.09
CA VAL A 83 -47.22 7.34 15.67
C VAL A 83 -46.46 7.94 16.85
N ILE A 84 -47.10 8.76 17.69
CA ILE A 84 -46.47 9.34 18.89
C ILE A 84 -46.11 8.24 19.89
N SER A 85 -46.98 7.24 20.09
CA SER A 85 -46.69 6.11 20.98
C SER A 85 -45.53 5.26 20.48
N ASP A 86 -45.38 5.10 19.17
CA ASP A 86 -44.26 4.37 18.56
C ASP A 86 -42.97 5.21 18.61
N LEU A 87 -43.07 6.53 18.41
CA LEU A 87 -41.95 7.46 18.49
C LEU A 87 -41.44 7.67 19.93
N MET A 88 -42.33 7.59 20.93
CA MET A 88 -42.00 7.72 22.36
C MET A 88 -41.72 6.38 23.03
N ARG A 89 -41.69 5.25 22.30
CA ARG A 89 -41.20 3.98 22.85
C ARG A 89 -39.69 4.07 23.06
N GLU A 90 -39.28 4.51 24.24
CA GLU A 90 -37.90 4.36 24.69
C GLU A 90 -37.59 2.86 24.88
N VAL A 91 -36.87 2.27 23.94
CA VAL A 91 -36.27 0.95 24.12
C VAL A 91 -35.10 1.11 25.09
N ARG A 92 -35.37 0.95 26.39
CA ARG A 92 -34.31 0.91 27.40
C ARG A 92 -33.41 -0.29 27.12
N THR A 93 -32.15 -0.03 26.77
CA THR A 93 -31.17 -1.09 26.52
C THR A 93 -30.31 -1.33 27.75
N LEU A 94 -30.58 -2.41 28.49
CA LEU A 94 -29.82 -2.78 29.69
C LEU A 94 -28.38 -3.25 29.41
N HIS A 95 -28.11 -3.73 28.20
CA HIS A 95 -26.87 -4.43 27.86
C HIS A 95 -26.13 -3.86 26.64
N GLY A 96 -26.48 -2.63 26.23
CA GLY A 96 -25.88 -1.93 25.09
C GLY A 96 -26.74 -1.93 23.82
N GLU A 97 -26.25 -1.23 22.80
CA GLU A 97 -26.91 -0.98 21.50
C GLU A 97 -26.01 -1.30 20.29
N ALA A 98 -25.14 -2.32 20.42
CA ALA A 98 -24.29 -2.74 19.32
C ALA A 98 -25.12 -3.13 18.09
N ARG A 99 -24.82 -2.52 16.94
CA ARG A 99 -25.38 -2.85 15.63
C ARG A 99 -24.39 -2.47 14.55
N PHE A 100 -24.56 -3.03 13.35
CA PHE A 100 -23.80 -2.57 12.19
C PHE A 100 -24.20 -1.15 11.76
N ALA A 101 -23.25 -0.45 11.14
CA ALA A 101 -23.46 0.86 10.58
C ALA A 101 -24.42 0.82 9.37
N ASN A 102 -25.21 1.88 9.22
CA ASN A 102 -26.03 2.09 8.03
C ASN A 102 -25.28 2.95 7.00
N THR A 103 -25.86 3.11 5.80
CA THR A 103 -25.22 3.87 4.71
C THR A 103 -24.95 5.34 5.06
N SER A 104 -25.83 6.00 5.83
CA SER A 104 -25.63 7.40 6.25
C SER A 104 -24.47 7.55 7.23
N GLU A 105 -24.29 6.59 8.14
CA GLU A 105 -23.15 6.57 9.06
C GLU A 105 -21.83 6.32 8.33
N ILE A 106 -21.83 5.44 7.32
CA ILE A 106 -20.66 5.18 6.45
C ILE A 106 -20.29 6.43 5.64
N GLU A 107 -21.28 7.14 5.12
CA GLU A 107 -21.09 8.40 4.41
C GLU A 107 -20.56 9.50 5.34
N LYS A 108 -21.14 9.64 6.54
CA LYS A 108 -20.68 10.58 7.57
C LYS A 108 -19.25 10.28 8.04
N ALA A 109 -18.85 9.02 8.04
CA ALA A 109 -17.48 8.59 8.30
C ALA A 109 -16.50 8.91 7.14
N GLY A 110 -16.99 9.44 6.02
CA GLY A 110 -16.18 9.86 4.88
C GLY A 110 -15.68 8.72 4.00
N LEU A 111 -16.17 7.49 4.19
CA LEU A 111 -15.67 6.31 3.47
C LEU A 111 -16.17 6.23 2.03
N LEU A 112 -17.20 7.00 1.67
CA LEU A 112 -17.75 7.11 0.32
C LEU A 112 -17.11 8.26 -0.48
N GLY A 113 -15.88 8.65 -0.14
CA GLY A 113 -15.10 9.62 -0.92
C GLY A 113 -14.49 9.03 -2.20
N ASN A 114 -13.63 9.81 -2.86
CA ASN A 114 -12.92 9.42 -4.09
C ASN A 114 -11.41 9.23 -3.91
N VAL A 115 -10.86 9.57 -2.74
CA VAL A 115 -9.42 9.53 -2.45
C VAL A 115 -9.20 8.86 -1.10
N GLY A 116 -8.26 7.92 -1.03
CA GLY A 116 -7.90 7.24 0.20
C GLY A 116 -7.37 5.83 -0.03
N ILE A 117 -7.13 5.12 1.08
CA ILE A 117 -6.84 3.69 1.06
C ILE A 117 -8.15 2.96 0.84
N ILE A 118 -8.20 2.08 -0.16
CA ILE A 118 -9.34 1.20 -0.37
C ILE A 118 -9.35 0.16 0.74
N VAL A 119 -10.45 0.12 1.50
CA VAL A 119 -10.60 -0.75 2.68
C VAL A 119 -11.67 -1.83 2.54
N GLY A 120 -12.56 -1.73 1.55
CA GLY A 120 -13.64 -2.70 1.29
C GLY A 120 -14.62 -2.22 0.24
N LYS A 121 -15.72 -2.96 0.04
CA LYS A 121 -16.77 -2.62 -0.93
C LYS A 121 -18.14 -2.63 -0.25
N TRP A 122 -18.89 -1.55 -0.41
CA TRP A 122 -20.27 -1.42 0.07
C TRP A 122 -21.21 -1.32 -1.12
N LYS A 123 -21.99 -2.38 -1.36
CA LYS A 123 -22.78 -2.54 -2.60
C LYS A 123 -21.83 -2.45 -3.81
N ASP A 124 -22.06 -1.55 -4.76
CA ASP A 124 -21.20 -1.37 -5.93
C ASP A 124 -20.13 -0.29 -5.77
N ARG A 125 -19.94 0.25 -4.56
CA ARG A 125 -19.00 1.33 -4.29
C ARG A 125 -17.84 0.90 -3.40
N PHE A 126 -16.62 1.31 -3.75
CA PHE A 126 -15.47 1.15 -2.87
C PHE A 126 -15.58 2.05 -1.65
N LEU A 127 -15.16 1.52 -0.51
CA LEU A 127 -14.93 2.27 0.71
C LEU A 127 -13.49 2.74 0.70
N LEU A 128 -13.26 4.06 0.65
CA LEU A 128 -11.95 4.69 0.68
C LEU A 128 -11.75 5.41 2.01
N PHE A 129 -10.74 5.03 2.76
CA PHE A 129 -10.37 5.66 4.02
C PHE A 129 -9.44 6.86 3.76
N PRO A 130 -9.93 8.11 3.90
CA PRO A 130 -9.14 9.31 3.64
C PRO A 130 -8.18 9.61 4.80
N GLY A 131 -7.43 10.71 4.70
CA GLY A 131 -6.60 11.22 5.79
C GLY A 131 -5.23 10.54 5.93
N MET A 132 -4.63 10.66 7.11
CA MET A 132 -3.26 10.21 7.40
C MET A 132 -3.20 9.04 8.40
N GLN A 133 -4.34 8.67 8.96
CA GLN A 133 -4.44 7.59 9.95
C GLN A 133 -4.16 6.23 9.33
N PHE A 134 -3.70 5.29 10.16
CA PHE A 134 -3.24 3.98 9.69
C PHE A 134 -4.38 2.97 9.57
N VAL A 135 -4.13 1.97 8.73
CA VAL A 135 -5.05 0.85 8.47
C VAL A 135 -4.37 -0.46 8.86
N LEU A 136 -5.02 -1.24 9.72
CA LEU A 136 -4.58 -2.58 10.08
C LEU A 136 -5.50 -3.61 9.43
N LEU A 137 -4.93 -4.58 8.71
CA LEU A 137 -5.66 -5.77 8.24
C LEU A 137 -5.19 -6.98 9.03
N ALA A 138 -6.11 -7.57 9.80
CA ALA A 138 -5.89 -8.86 10.44
C ALA A 138 -6.53 -9.96 9.60
N ALA A 139 -5.70 -10.76 8.92
CA ALA A 139 -6.16 -11.69 7.89
C ALA A 139 -5.38 -13.02 7.92
N PRO A 140 -6.03 -14.17 8.18
CA PRO A 140 -5.38 -15.48 8.14
C PRO A 140 -4.71 -15.79 6.79
N THR A 141 -3.79 -16.76 6.76
CA THR A 141 -3.17 -17.21 5.50
C THR A 141 -4.20 -17.68 4.46
N ARG A 142 -3.96 -17.41 3.18
CA ARG A 142 -4.87 -17.77 2.07
C ARG A 142 -6.28 -17.16 2.17
N SER A 143 -6.42 -16.01 2.81
CA SER A 143 -7.71 -15.30 2.97
C SER A 143 -7.99 -14.24 1.89
N GLY A 144 -7.07 -14.08 0.93
CA GLY A 144 -7.19 -13.12 -0.18
C GLY A 144 -6.65 -11.72 0.12
N LYS A 145 -5.78 -11.53 1.13
CA LYS A 145 -5.21 -10.21 1.48
C LYS A 145 -4.55 -9.47 0.31
N GLY A 146 -3.72 -10.17 -0.47
CA GLY A 146 -3.04 -9.60 -1.65
C GLY A 146 -4.03 -9.16 -2.72
N VAL A 147 -5.02 -10.01 -2.96
CA VAL A 147 -6.07 -9.82 -3.97
C VAL A 147 -7.06 -8.70 -3.62
N GLY A 148 -7.41 -8.57 -2.35
CA GLY A 148 -8.49 -7.68 -1.91
C GLY A 148 -8.06 -6.34 -1.33
N ILE A 149 -6.81 -6.21 -0.88
CA ILE A 149 -6.31 -4.98 -0.25
C ILE A 149 -5.00 -4.52 -0.88
N VAL A 150 -3.99 -5.39 -1.03
CA VAL A 150 -2.65 -4.96 -1.48
C VAL A 150 -2.67 -4.46 -2.93
N VAL A 151 -3.01 -5.33 -3.89
CA VAL A 151 -3.03 -4.98 -5.31
C VAL A 151 -4.03 -3.85 -5.60
N PRO A 152 -5.28 -3.86 -5.07
CA PRO A 152 -6.20 -2.74 -5.22
C PRO A 152 -5.62 -1.39 -4.78
N ASN A 153 -4.92 -1.34 -3.64
CA ASN A 153 -4.32 -0.09 -3.17
C ASN A 153 -3.11 0.32 -4.01
N LEU A 154 -2.27 -0.60 -4.45
CA LEU A 154 -1.15 -0.30 -5.35
C LEU A 154 -1.61 0.20 -6.72
N LEU A 155 -2.76 -0.26 -7.20
CA LEU A 155 -3.37 0.24 -8.43
C LEU A 155 -4.20 1.51 -8.23
N ASN A 156 -4.42 1.98 -6.99
CA ASN A 156 -5.32 3.11 -6.71
C ASN A 156 -4.65 4.30 -6.02
N PHE A 157 -3.72 4.05 -5.11
CA PHE A 157 -3.13 5.09 -4.28
C PHE A 157 -2.26 6.01 -5.15
N PRO A 158 -2.62 7.30 -5.31
CA PRO A 158 -2.07 8.17 -6.33
C PRO A 158 -0.71 8.79 -5.95
N GLU A 159 -0.33 8.71 -4.68
CA GLU A 159 0.88 9.31 -4.12
C GLU A 159 1.95 8.23 -3.92
N SER A 160 3.00 8.56 -3.17
CA SER A 160 4.16 7.70 -3.02
C SER A 160 3.86 6.46 -2.19
N VAL A 161 4.53 5.36 -2.51
CA VAL A 161 4.37 4.09 -1.82
C VAL A 161 5.72 3.47 -1.54
N VAL A 162 5.90 2.94 -0.34
CA VAL A 162 6.98 2.01 0.01
C VAL A 162 6.33 0.68 0.37
N THR A 163 6.60 -0.37 -0.38
CA THR A 163 5.97 -1.68 -0.20
C THR A 163 6.99 -2.73 0.23
N LEU A 164 6.76 -3.40 1.36
CA LEU A 164 7.45 -4.64 1.69
C LEU A 164 6.82 -5.80 0.91
N ASP A 165 7.51 -6.27 -0.12
CA ASP A 165 7.02 -7.28 -1.06
C ASP A 165 7.80 -8.60 -0.92
N VAL A 166 7.30 -9.47 -0.03
CA VAL A 166 7.96 -10.74 0.29
C VAL A 166 7.95 -11.74 -0.88
N LYS A 167 7.03 -11.57 -1.83
CA LYS A 167 6.79 -12.53 -2.92
C LYS A 167 7.11 -11.99 -4.31
N LEU A 168 7.45 -10.71 -4.43
CA LEU A 168 7.58 -9.98 -5.70
C LEU A 168 6.28 -9.87 -6.53
N GLU A 169 5.17 -10.47 -6.08
CA GLU A 169 3.87 -10.42 -6.76
C GLU A 169 3.38 -8.96 -6.87
N ASN A 170 3.62 -8.13 -5.85
CA ASN A 170 3.14 -6.75 -5.84
C ASN A 170 3.86 -5.93 -6.91
N PHE A 171 5.19 -6.04 -6.99
CA PHE A 171 5.97 -5.39 -8.04
C PHE A 171 5.54 -5.89 -9.43
N LEU A 172 5.48 -7.21 -9.63
CA LEU A 172 5.19 -7.80 -10.94
C LEU A 172 3.81 -7.43 -11.48
N ILE A 173 2.81 -7.26 -10.62
CA ILE A 173 1.43 -6.94 -11.03
C ILE A 173 1.22 -5.43 -11.23
N THR A 174 1.87 -4.58 -10.44
CA THR A 174 1.42 -3.18 -10.28
C THR A 174 2.43 -2.12 -10.71
N SER A 175 3.72 -2.46 -10.80
CA SER A 175 4.79 -1.47 -11.03
C SER A 175 4.63 -0.71 -12.35
N LYS A 176 4.33 -1.38 -13.47
CA LYS A 176 4.16 -0.72 -14.77
C LYS A 176 2.95 0.20 -14.82
N PHE A 177 1.86 -0.18 -14.14
CA PHE A 177 0.69 0.68 -13.99
C PHE A 177 1.07 1.98 -13.27
N ARG A 178 1.77 1.87 -12.14
CA ARG A 178 2.20 3.03 -11.35
C ARG A 178 3.17 3.92 -12.13
N ALA A 179 4.09 3.32 -12.90
CA ALA A 179 4.99 4.05 -13.79
C ALA A 179 4.23 4.86 -14.86
N ARG A 180 3.26 4.22 -15.54
CA ARG A 180 2.39 4.89 -16.54
C ARG A 180 1.53 6.01 -15.95
N HIS A 181 1.31 6.01 -14.64
CA HIS A 181 0.53 7.03 -13.93
C HIS A 181 1.41 8.10 -13.25
N GLY A 182 2.63 8.31 -13.79
CA GLY A 182 3.49 9.43 -13.41
C GLY A 182 4.25 9.24 -12.11
N GLN A 183 4.46 8.00 -11.69
CA GLN A 183 5.34 7.68 -10.58
C GLN A 183 6.66 7.12 -11.07
N GLU A 184 7.75 7.49 -10.41
CA GLU A 184 9.00 6.75 -10.57
C GLU A 184 8.91 5.44 -9.79
N VAL A 185 9.41 4.33 -10.36
CA VAL A 185 9.23 3.01 -9.76
C VAL A 185 10.56 2.30 -9.60
N TYR A 186 10.86 1.90 -8.37
CA TYR A 186 12.10 1.30 -7.95
C TYR A 186 11.82 -0.05 -7.29
N LEU A 187 12.68 -1.03 -7.58
CA LEU A 187 12.72 -2.34 -6.93
C LEU A 187 14.08 -2.50 -6.27
N PHE A 188 14.11 -2.57 -4.94
CA PHE A 188 15.29 -2.94 -4.17
C PHE A 188 15.16 -4.40 -3.72
N ASN A 189 15.93 -5.28 -4.36
CA ASN A 189 16.08 -6.69 -4.03
C ASN A 189 17.58 -7.00 -3.84
N PRO A 190 18.11 -6.83 -2.62
CA PRO A 190 19.54 -7.00 -2.34
C PRO A 190 20.03 -8.46 -2.43
N PHE A 191 19.14 -9.42 -2.66
CA PHE A 191 19.46 -10.84 -2.80
C PHE A 191 19.12 -11.37 -4.21
N ALA A 192 18.94 -10.48 -5.19
CA ALA A 192 18.66 -10.83 -6.58
C ALA A 192 19.86 -11.53 -7.22
N ALA A 193 19.80 -12.86 -7.36
CA ALA A 193 20.88 -13.66 -7.95
C ALA A 193 21.12 -13.35 -9.43
N ASP A 194 20.13 -12.80 -10.11
CA ASP A 194 20.22 -12.35 -11.51
C ASP A 194 20.73 -10.90 -11.64
N GLY A 195 21.11 -10.25 -10.53
CA GLY A 195 21.61 -8.88 -10.52
C GLY A 195 20.55 -7.81 -10.81
N ARG A 196 19.27 -8.16 -10.93
CA ARG A 196 18.19 -7.23 -11.26
C ARG A 196 17.67 -6.52 -10.02
N THR A 197 18.26 -5.37 -9.71
CA THR A 197 17.84 -4.53 -8.59
C THR A 197 18.31 -3.10 -8.77
N HIS A 198 17.54 -2.16 -8.25
CA HIS A 198 18.05 -0.82 -7.95
C HIS A 198 18.94 -0.87 -6.70
N ARG A 199 19.75 0.15 -6.51
CA ARG A 199 20.71 0.24 -5.42
C ARG A 199 20.23 1.16 -4.30
N TYR A 200 20.53 0.77 -3.07
CA TYR A 200 20.30 1.56 -1.88
C TYR A 200 21.49 1.43 -0.93
N ASN A 201 22.19 2.55 -0.72
CA ASN A 201 23.35 2.67 0.16
C ASN A 201 22.97 3.44 1.43
N PRO A 202 22.88 2.77 2.60
CA PRO A 202 22.54 3.44 3.85
C PRO A 202 23.57 4.51 4.28
N LEU A 203 24.86 4.32 3.96
CA LEU A 203 25.90 5.29 4.31
C LEU A 203 25.87 6.53 3.41
N GLY A 204 25.19 6.46 2.26
CA GLY A 204 25.02 7.58 1.33
C GLY A 204 24.16 8.73 1.87
N TYR A 205 23.45 8.51 2.98
CA TYR A 205 22.64 9.54 3.64
C TYR A 205 23.41 10.35 4.69
N ILE A 206 24.67 9.99 4.98
CA ILE A 206 25.53 10.74 5.89
C ILE A 206 25.92 12.08 5.25
N SER A 207 25.70 13.16 5.97
CA SER A 207 25.98 14.53 5.56
C SER A 207 27.47 14.77 5.34
N ASN A 208 27.82 15.61 4.37
CA ASN A 208 29.20 16.09 4.23
C ASN A 208 29.59 17.09 5.34
N ASN A 209 28.62 17.63 6.09
CA ASN A 209 28.88 18.60 7.15
C ASN A 209 29.59 17.93 8.35
N PRO A 210 30.85 18.30 8.67
CA PRO A 210 31.58 17.72 9.80
C PRO A 210 30.84 17.79 11.14
N ARG A 211 30.00 18.83 11.33
CA ARG A 211 29.25 19.04 12.58
C ARG A 211 28.11 18.04 12.79
N LEU A 212 27.64 17.39 11.72
CA LEU A 212 26.52 16.44 11.75
C LEU A 212 26.97 14.99 11.64
N ARG A 213 28.07 14.74 10.91
CA ARG A 213 28.59 13.40 10.59
C ARG A 213 28.67 12.46 11.78
N VAL A 214 29.28 12.90 12.89
CA VAL A 214 29.48 12.03 14.06
C VAL A 214 28.15 11.53 14.61
N THR A 215 27.15 12.41 14.74
CA THR A 215 25.82 12.05 15.26
C THR A 215 25.09 11.10 14.32
N GLU A 216 25.15 11.35 13.01
CA GLU A 216 24.50 10.50 11.99
C GLU A 216 25.15 9.11 11.90
N ILE A 217 26.48 9.04 11.93
CA ILE A 217 27.22 7.77 11.94
C ILE A 217 26.90 6.98 13.21
N LEU A 218 26.88 7.64 14.37
CA LEU A 218 26.51 6.98 15.62
C LEU A 218 25.07 6.48 15.59
N ALA A 219 24.12 7.20 14.99
CA ALA A 219 22.74 6.72 14.86
C ALA A 219 22.66 5.38 14.10
N ILE A 220 23.44 5.23 13.03
CA ILE A 220 23.59 3.94 12.31
C ILE A 220 24.31 2.91 13.21
N GLY A 221 25.39 3.32 13.89
CA GLY A 221 26.12 2.47 14.82
C GLY A 221 25.26 1.90 15.96
N TYR A 222 24.33 2.67 16.51
CA TYR A 222 23.36 2.21 17.53
C TYR A 222 22.37 1.18 16.97
N ALA A 223 22.06 1.21 15.68
CA ALA A 223 21.23 0.20 15.04
C ALA A 223 22.00 -1.11 14.81
N LEU A 224 23.29 -1.03 14.47
CA LEU A 224 24.17 -2.18 14.30
C LEU A 224 24.56 -2.84 15.63
N TYR A 225 24.83 -2.02 16.64
CA TYR A 225 25.40 -2.43 17.93
C TYR A 225 24.64 -1.74 19.08
N PRO A 226 23.49 -2.26 19.52
CA PRO A 226 22.59 -1.55 20.43
C PRO A 226 23.11 -1.39 21.88
N GLY A 227 24.05 -2.21 22.36
CA GLY A 227 24.63 -2.07 23.71
C GLY A 227 23.72 -2.48 24.86
N ALA A 228 22.63 -3.21 24.58
CA ALA A 228 21.59 -3.56 25.56
C ALA A 228 21.82 -4.91 26.27
N SER A 229 22.97 -5.55 26.07
CA SER A 229 23.27 -6.90 26.53
C SER A 229 24.37 -6.94 27.59
N ARG A 230 24.64 -8.14 28.14
CA ARG A 230 25.73 -8.40 29.09
C ARG A 230 27.13 -8.07 28.51
N ASP A 231 27.20 -7.93 27.19
CA ASP A 231 28.39 -7.63 26.39
C ASP A 231 28.45 -6.16 25.94
N SER A 232 27.74 -5.24 26.63
CA SER A 232 27.64 -3.82 26.26
C SER A 232 28.99 -3.14 26.00
N PHE A 233 30.05 -3.55 26.71
CA PHE A 233 31.42 -3.08 26.47
C PHE A 233 31.92 -3.38 25.05
N PHE A 234 31.65 -4.58 24.53
CA PHE A 234 32.06 -4.98 23.19
C PHE A 234 31.23 -4.26 22.12
N ASP A 235 29.93 -4.09 22.35
CA ASP A 235 29.06 -3.28 21.48
C ASP A 235 29.53 -1.82 21.43
N ASP A 236 29.85 -1.21 22.58
CA ASP A 236 30.36 0.17 22.68
C ASP A 236 31.66 0.35 21.89
N THR A 237 32.55 -0.62 21.99
CA THR A 237 33.85 -0.55 21.31
C THR A 237 33.71 -0.83 19.81
N ALA A 238 32.81 -1.74 19.41
CA ALA A 238 32.46 -1.95 18.00
C ALA A 238 31.84 -0.70 17.37
N ARG A 239 30.99 0.04 18.10
CA ARG A 239 30.48 1.36 17.65
C ARG A 239 31.59 2.38 17.44
N ASN A 240 32.56 2.43 18.34
CA ASN A 240 33.71 3.34 18.18
C ASN A 240 34.54 2.97 16.95
N LEU A 241 34.79 1.68 16.71
CA LEU A 241 35.45 1.23 15.48
C LEU A 241 34.65 1.60 14.23
N PHE A 242 33.33 1.40 14.26
CA PHE A 242 32.43 1.79 13.17
C PHE A 242 32.48 3.29 12.89
N LEU A 243 32.47 4.11 13.94
CA LEU A 243 32.62 5.56 13.82
C LEU A 243 33.95 5.93 13.14
N GLY A 244 35.07 5.40 13.62
CA GLY A 244 36.39 5.70 13.08
C GLY A 244 36.54 5.27 11.61
N LEU A 245 36.12 4.05 11.27
CA LEU A 245 36.18 3.56 9.89
C LEU A 245 35.25 4.34 8.96
N THR A 246 34.03 4.66 9.39
CA THR A 246 33.08 5.42 8.55
C THR A 246 33.55 6.86 8.33
N LEU A 247 34.11 7.51 9.36
CA LEU A 247 34.74 8.82 9.21
C LEU A 247 35.91 8.78 8.24
N TYR A 248 36.76 7.74 8.33
CA TYR A 248 37.84 7.52 7.37
C TYR A 248 37.33 7.42 5.93
N LEU A 249 36.24 6.69 5.67
CA LEU A 249 35.60 6.65 4.35
C LEU A 249 35.03 8.01 3.93
N CYS A 250 34.49 8.79 4.86
CA CYS A 250 33.99 10.14 4.57
C CYS A 250 35.11 11.14 4.23
N GLU A 251 36.28 10.96 4.81
CA GLU A 251 37.44 11.86 4.72
C GLU A 251 38.49 11.41 3.68
N THR A 252 38.19 10.33 2.94
CA THR A 252 39.04 9.80 1.89
C THR A 252 38.23 9.73 0.59
N PRO A 253 38.28 10.78 -0.27
CA PRO A 253 37.44 10.89 -1.47
C PRO A 253 37.53 9.71 -2.45
N GLY A 254 38.69 9.06 -2.55
CA GLY A 254 38.88 7.90 -3.42
C GLY A 254 38.24 6.59 -2.90
N LEU A 255 37.69 6.58 -1.68
CA LEU A 255 37.05 5.39 -1.12
C LEU A 255 35.53 5.50 -1.17
N PRO A 256 34.83 4.46 -1.66
CA PRO A 256 33.37 4.46 -1.67
C PRO A 256 32.83 4.40 -0.22
N ARG A 257 31.84 5.24 0.07
CA ARG A 257 31.17 5.27 1.38
C ARG A 257 30.11 4.18 1.46
N THR A 258 30.52 2.93 1.52
CA THR A 258 29.62 1.76 1.51
C THR A 258 29.94 0.78 2.64
N PHE A 259 28.98 -0.05 3.01
CA PHE A 259 29.19 -1.10 4.00
C PHE A 259 30.19 -2.16 3.53
N GLY A 260 30.22 -2.50 2.24
CA GLY A 260 31.21 -3.41 1.70
C GLY A 260 32.62 -2.85 1.81
N GLU A 261 32.81 -1.55 1.55
CA GLU A 261 34.12 -0.93 1.74
C GLU A 261 34.52 -0.90 3.22
N LEU A 262 33.59 -0.55 4.10
CA LEU A 262 33.81 -0.58 5.55
C LEU A 262 34.24 -1.98 6.04
N LEU A 263 33.66 -3.04 5.49
CA LEU A 263 34.05 -4.43 5.79
C LEU A 263 35.45 -4.78 5.24
N ARG A 264 35.80 -4.30 4.05
CA ARG A 264 37.16 -4.46 3.50
C ARG A 264 38.20 -3.76 4.37
N GLN A 265 37.90 -2.55 4.84
CA GLN A 265 38.78 -1.79 5.74
C GLN A 265 38.94 -2.49 7.10
N SER A 266 37.87 -3.07 7.66
CA SER A 266 37.96 -3.80 8.94
C SER A 266 38.76 -5.10 8.86
N SER A 267 38.97 -5.65 7.66
CA SER A 267 39.83 -6.83 7.44
C SER A 267 41.34 -6.52 7.51
N GLY A 268 41.72 -5.24 7.49
CA GLY A 268 43.12 -4.80 7.50
C GLY A 268 43.84 -4.93 6.16
N LYS A 269 43.12 -5.16 5.05
CA LYS A 269 43.65 -5.33 3.68
C LYS A 269 44.85 -6.29 3.62
N GLY A 270 44.80 -7.40 4.36
CA GLY A 270 45.86 -8.42 4.40
C GLY A 270 46.93 -8.22 5.49
N GLN A 271 46.85 -7.15 6.27
CA GLN A 271 47.70 -6.90 7.44
C GLN A 271 46.91 -7.09 8.75
N PRO A 272 47.58 -7.32 9.90
CA PRO A 272 46.92 -7.23 11.20
C PRO A 272 46.24 -5.86 11.36
N ILE A 273 44.93 -5.84 11.66
CA ILE A 273 44.13 -4.60 11.64
C ILE A 273 44.72 -3.48 12.51
N LYS A 274 45.35 -3.83 13.64
CA LYS A 274 45.99 -2.86 14.54
C LYS A 274 47.14 -2.14 13.85
N THR A 275 48.02 -2.90 13.20
CA THR A 275 49.13 -2.36 12.40
C THR A 275 48.60 -1.53 11.23
N TYR A 276 47.59 -2.03 10.53
CA TYR A 276 46.96 -1.31 9.41
C TYR A 276 46.44 0.07 9.84
N LEU A 277 45.63 0.13 10.91
CA LEU A 277 45.06 1.38 11.40
C LEU A 277 46.12 2.33 11.98
N GLN A 278 47.14 1.82 12.66
CA GLN A 278 48.26 2.63 13.15
C GLN A 278 49.04 3.25 11.99
N ASN A 279 49.37 2.46 10.96
CA ASN A 279 50.06 2.96 9.77
C ASN A 279 49.23 4.01 9.03
N LEU A 280 47.91 3.82 8.96
CA LEU A 280 46.97 4.77 8.38
C LEU A 280 46.94 6.10 9.15
N ILE A 281 46.91 6.07 10.49
CA ILE A 281 46.96 7.30 11.30
C ILE A 281 48.32 8.00 11.12
N ILE A 282 49.43 7.24 11.12
CA ILE A 282 50.77 7.78 10.95
C ILE A 282 50.90 8.46 9.58
N SER A 283 50.50 7.79 8.50
CA SER A 283 50.64 8.33 7.14
C SER A 283 49.74 9.55 6.87
N ARG A 284 48.57 9.64 7.51
CA ARG A 284 47.61 10.73 7.29
C ARG A 284 47.80 11.92 8.21
N ASN A 285 48.32 11.73 9.42
CA ASN A 285 48.36 12.78 10.46
C ASN A 285 49.76 13.13 10.99
N TYR A 286 50.82 12.41 10.58
CA TYR A 286 52.18 12.66 11.02
C TYR A 286 53.15 12.78 9.83
N ARG A 287 54.25 13.48 10.05
CA ARG A 287 55.41 13.53 9.13
C ARG A 287 56.66 13.07 9.87
N GLU A 288 57.51 12.31 9.19
CA GLU A 288 58.83 11.96 9.69
C GLU A 288 59.78 13.16 9.54
N VAL A 289 60.42 13.56 10.64
CA VAL A 289 61.48 14.56 10.66
C VAL A 289 62.74 13.89 11.16
N GLU A 290 63.82 14.00 10.38
CA GLU A 290 65.13 13.53 10.77
C GLU A 290 65.82 14.60 11.62
N GLU A 291 66.12 14.26 12.86
CA GLU A 291 66.95 15.06 13.75
C GLU A 291 68.33 14.42 13.84
N VAL A 292 69.38 15.23 13.71
CA VAL A 292 70.77 14.79 13.85
C VAL A 292 71.27 15.22 15.21
N ASP A 293 71.58 14.25 16.07
CA ASP A 293 72.15 14.52 17.40
C ASP A 293 73.59 15.06 17.31
N GLU A 294 74.11 15.62 18.40
CA GLU A 294 75.47 16.19 18.48
C GLU A 294 76.58 15.19 18.11
N ASP A 295 76.31 13.88 18.24
CA ASP A 295 77.20 12.77 17.88
C ASP A 295 77.02 12.28 16.42
N GLY A 296 76.17 12.92 15.62
CA GLY A 296 75.91 12.56 14.21
C GLY A 296 74.95 11.38 14.00
N VAL A 297 74.20 10.98 15.04
CA VAL A 297 73.17 9.94 14.95
C VAL A 297 71.89 10.55 14.37
N ILE A 298 71.36 9.95 13.29
CA ILE A 298 70.09 10.35 12.69
C ILE A 298 68.95 9.64 13.42
N THR A 299 68.08 10.42 14.07
CA THR A 299 66.89 9.94 14.76
C THR A 299 65.65 10.38 13.99
N LYS A 300 64.76 9.44 13.66
CA LYS A 300 63.49 9.73 12.97
C LYS A 300 62.38 9.98 13.99
N ASN A 301 61.91 11.21 14.05
CA ASN A 301 60.84 11.63 14.96
C ASN A 301 59.54 11.90 14.18
N LEU A 302 58.41 11.40 14.68
CA LEU A 302 57.09 11.66 14.11
C LEU A 302 56.53 12.97 14.68
N VAL A 303 56.29 13.95 13.82
CA VAL A 303 55.72 15.25 14.19
C VAL A 303 54.29 15.35 13.64
N PRO A 304 53.29 15.75 14.44
CA PRO A 304 51.91 15.86 13.98
C PRO A 304 51.74 16.99 12.94
N ILE A 305 50.90 16.73 11.93
CA ILE A 305 50.53 17.71 10.90
C ILE A 305 49.43 18.61 11.48
N LEU A 306 49.79 19.81 11.92
CA LEU A 306 48.85 20.79 12.50
C LEU A 306 48.11 21.62 11.44
N HIS A 307 48.73 21.82 10.27
CA HIS A 307 48.16 22.56 9.15
C HIS A 307 48.38 21.78 7.87
N TRP A 308 47.30 21.60 7.09
CA TRP A 308 47.39 20.98 5.77
C TRP A 308 48.00 21.97 4.78
N ASP A 309 49.01 21.52 4.05
CA ASP A 309 49.78 22.31 3.09
C ASP A 309 49.15 22.33 1.69
N GLY A 310 47.96 21.73 1.54
CA GLY A 310 47.25 21.61 0.27
C GLY A 310 47.76 20.48 -0.62
N LYS A 311 48.76 19.69 -0.17
CA LYS A 311 49.31 18.56 -0.93
C LYS A 311 48.79 17.24 -0.37
N GLY A 312 48.47 16.31 -1.27
CA GLY A 312 47.87 15.03 -0.91
C GLY A 312 46.52 15.19 -0.19
N LEU A 313 46.12 14.16 0.54
CA LEU A 313 44.85 14.18 1.27
C LEU A 313 44.97 14.99 2.59
N PRO A 314 43.94 15.77 2.98
CA PRO A 314 43.95 16.51 4.25
C PRO A 314 44.06 15.56 5.44
N PRO A 315 44.68 15.94 6.57
CA PRO A 315 44.80 15.07 7.73
C PRO A 315 43.42 14.63 8.24
N LEU A 316 43.34 13.42 8.80
CA LEU A 316 42.08 12.93 9.36
C LEU A 316 41.64 13.80 10.54
N SER A 317 40.33 13.91 10.71
CA SER A 317 39.74 14.63 11.83
C SER A 317 40.19 14.05 13.16
N MET A 318 40.22 14.90 14.19
CA MET A 318 40.59 14.47 15.54
C MET A 318 39.62 13.39 16.04
N GLU A 319 38.33 13.51 15.71
CA GLU A 319 37.30 12.54 16.02
C GLU A 319 37.58 11.16 15.36
N CYS A 320 38.02 11.15 14.10
CA CYS A 320 38.40 9.92 13.39
C CYS A 320 39.62 9.28 14.05
N VAL A 321 40.67 10.05 14.29
CA VAL A 321 41.92 9.58 14.92
C VAL A 321 41.66 9.05 16.32
N ASP A 322 40.88 9.75 17.13
CA ASP A 322 40.52 9.34 18.49
C ASP A 322 39.71 8.04 18.49
N ALA A 323 38.74 7.91 17.58
CA ALA A 323 37.91 6.70 17.47
C ALA A 323 38.75 5.47 17.09
N LEU A 324 39.66 5.61 16.12
CA LEU A 324 40.57 4.54 15.72
C LEU A 324 41.61 4.23 16.81
N ASN A 325 42.17 5.25 17.47
CA ASN A 325 43.16 5.06 18.53
C ASN A 325 42.59 4.29 19.74
N ARG A 326 41.34 4.56 20.15
CA ARG A 326 40.68 3.80 21.22
C ARG A 326 40.65 2.30 20.93
N PHE A 327 40.47 1.93 19.67
CA PHE A 327 40.54 0.53 19.23
C PHE A 327 41.98 0.00 19.23
N THR A 328 42.94 0.72 18.64
CA THR A 328 44.33 0.24 18.53
C THR A 328 45.08 0.16 19.86
N CYS A 329 44.68 0.96 20.86
CA CYS A 329 45.26 0.92 22.22
C CYS A 329 44.79 -0.29 23.04
N THR A 330 43.81 -1.04 22.56
CA THR A 330 43.28 -2.23 23.24
C THR A 330 44.24 -3.42 23.09
N SER A 331 44.16 -4.39 24.01
CA SER A 331 44.96 -5.63 23.95
C SER A 331 44.48 -6.54 22.81
N ASP A 332 45.39 -7.35 22.25
CA ASP A 332 45.10 -8.13 21.04
C ASP A 332 44.00 -9.20 21.23
N ASN A 333 43.90 -9.77 22.44
CA ASN A 333 42.83 -10.70 22.81
C ASN A 333 41.46 -10.00 22.81
N THR A 334 41.38 -8.81 23.41
CA THR A 334 40.14 -8.03 23.45
C THR A 334 39.77 -7.49 22.06
N LEU A 335 40.77 -7.11 21.26
CA LEU A 335 40.61 -6.67 19.88
C LEU A 335 39.91 -7.73 19.01
N SER A 336 40.32 -9.00 19.13
CA SER A 336 39.71 -10.11 18.39
C SER A 336 38.21 -10.29 18.73
N SER A 337 37.84 -10.11 20.01
CA SER A 337 36.43 -10.14 20.44
C SER A 337 35.64 -8.95 19.91
N ILE A 338 36.24 -7.76 19.88
CA ILE A 338 35.61 -6.55 19.32
C ILE A 338 35.37 -6.74 17.82
N LEU A 339 36.35 -7.24 17.05
CA LEU A 339 36.18 -7.51 15.63
C LEU A 339 35.07 -8.53 15.34
N THR A 340 34.98 -9.57 16.17
CA THR A 340 33.91 -10.57 16.05
C THR A 340 32.54 -9.91 16.23
N THR A 341 32.42 -9.05 17.25
CA THR A 341 31.19 -8.28 17.52
C THR A 341 30.89 -7.29 16.39
N PHE A 342 31.92 -6.61 15.88
CA PHE A 342 31.83 -5.66 14.77
C PHE A 342 31.36 -6.32 13.46
N ASN A 343 31.96 -7.44 13.08
CA ASN A 343 31.66 -8.12 11.81
C ASN A 343 30.33 -8.87 11.82
N ALA A 344 29.83 -9.30 12.98
CA ALA A 344 28.61 -10.10 13.10
C ALA A 344 27.41 -9.54 12.29
N PRO A 345 26.98 -8.27 12.46
CA PRO A 345 25.88 -7.70 11.67
C PRO A 345 26.24 -7.44 10.20
N LEU A 346 27.53 -7.37 9.85
CA LEU A 346 28.00 -7.02 8.51
C LEU A 346 28.20 -8.24 7.59
N THR A 347 28.00 -9.45 8.11
CA THR A 347 28.26 -10.72 7.40
C THR A 347 27.51 -10.81 6.05
N ILE A 348 26.34 -10.18 5.91
CA ILE A 348 25.58 -10.21 4.65
C ILE A 348 26.30 -9.50 3.48
N TRP A 349 27.17 -8.53 3.77
CA TRP A 349 27.98 -7.81 2.76
C TRP A 349 29.20 -8.58 2.26
N VAL A 350 29.47 -9.77 2.82
CA VAL A 350 30.45 -10.70 2.23
C VAL A 350 29.95 -11.20 0.85
N SER A 351 28.64 -11.20 0.62
CA SER A 351 28.05 -11.53 -0.68
C SER A 351 28.29 -10.38 -1.68
N PRO A 352 28.93 -10.63 -2.84
CA PRO A 352 29.12 -9.61 -3.87
C PRO A 352 27.81 -9.01 -4.38
N ILE A 353 26.73 -9.80 -4.39
CA ILE A 353 25.39 -9.34 -4.81
C ILE A 353 24.86 -8.26 -3.85
N VAL A 354 25.01 -8.48 -2.53
CA VAL A 354 24.54 -7.53 -1.51
C VAL A 354 25.42 -6.29 -1.50
N ASP A 355 26.74 -6.45 -1.62
CA ASP A 355 27.68 -5.35 -1.75
C ASP A 355 27.33 -4.47 -2.96
N ALA A 356 27.16 -5.08 -4.14
CA ALA A 356 26.80 -4.36 -5.37
C ALA A 356 25.43 -3.67 -5.26
N ALA A 357 24.42 -4.34 -4.69
CA ALA A 357 23.10 -3.76 -4.47
C ALA A 357 23.09 -2.60 -3.45
N THR A 358 24.12 -2.49 -2.62
CA THR A 358 24.25 -1.42 -1.61
C THR A 358 25.41 -0.47 -1.89
N SER A 359 25.96 -0.52 -3.11
CA SER A 359 27.11 0.29 -3.52
C SER A 359 26.77 1.76 -3.80
N ALA A 360 25.52 2.07 -4.14
CA ALA A 360 25.06 3.42 -4.50
C ALA A 360 23.57 3.62 -4.17
N ASN A 361 23.02 4.79 -4.47
CA ASN A 361 21.60 5.10 -4.35
C ASN A 361 21.02 5.44 -5.73
N ASP A 362 20.09 4.64 -6.23
CA ASP A 362 19.34 4.95 -7.46
C ASP A 362 18.05 5.75 -7.17
N PHE A 363 17.67 5.85 -5.89
CA PHE A 363 16.58 6.67 -5.40
C PHE A 363 16.95 7.32 -4.06
N ASP A 364 16.29 8.44 -3.74
CA ASP A 364 16.51 9.19 -2.51
C ASP A 364 15.27 9.12 -1.61
N LEU A 365 15.44 8.61 -0.39
CA LEU A 365 14.35 8.52 0.59
C LEU A 365 13.80 9.89 1.01
N ARG A 366 14.55 10.98 0.85
CA ARG A 366 14.11 12.36 1.15
C ARG A 366 13.09 12.89 0.14
N ASP A 367 12.89 12.18 -0.96
CA ASP A 367 12.05 12.63 -2.07
C ASP A 367 10.64 12.01 -2.06
N VAL A 368 10.40 11.00 -1.22
CA VAL A 368 9.12 10.27 -1.19
C VAL A 368 7.92 11.16 -0.89
N ARG A 369 8.12 12.32 -0.25
CA ARG A 369 7.10 13.33 0.02
C ARG A 369 7.12 14.53 -0.94
N LYS A 370 8.15 14.63 -1.80
CA LYS A 370 8.38 15.74 -2.73
C LYS A 370 7.92 15.43 -4.15
N ARG A 371 8.19 14.20 -4.60
CA ARG A 371 7.75 13.63 -5.89
C ARG A 371 7.02 12.32 -5.64
N ARG A 372 6.20 11.92 -6.62
CA ARG A 372 5.47 10.65 -6.55
C ARG A 372 6.39 9.52 -6.96
N MET A 373 6.67 8.61 -6.05
CA MET A 373 7.55 7.47 -6.32
C MET A 373 7.10 6.20 -5.58
N SER A 374 7.44 5.05 -6.14
CA SER A 374 7.11 3.74 -5.60
C SER A 374 8.37 2.92 -5.39
N ILE A 375 8.65 2.53 -4.15
CA ILE A 375 9.80 1.71 -3.79
C ILE A 375 9.29 0.36 -3.31
N TYR A 376 9.64 -0.70 -4.02
CA TYR A 376 9.32 -2.08 -3.66
C TYR A 376 10.56 -2.71 -3.01
N LEU A 377 10.40 -3.21 -1.78
CA LEU A 377 11.40 -3.97 -1.05
C LEU A 377 11.15 -5.46 -1.32
N GLY A 378 11.80 -5.96 -2.35
CA GLY A 378 11.63 -7.31 -2.87
C GLY A 378 12.49 -8.32 -2.13
N ILE A 379 12.13 -8.70 -0.91
CA ILE A 379 12.95 -9.60 -0.08
C ILE A 379 12.25 -10.95 0.09
N PRO A 380 12.76 -12.04 -0.52
CA PRO A 380 12.18 -13.36 -0.40
C PRO A 380 12.05 -13.82 1.05
N ALA A 381 11.00 -14.59 1.36
CA ALA A 381 10.70 -15.04 2.72
C ALA A 381 11.87 -15.77 3.42
N ASN A 382 12.66 -16.55 2.67
CA ASN A 382 13.83 -17.27 3.18
C ASN A 382 15.05 -16.36 3.46
N LYS A 383 15.02 -15.10 3.01
CA LYS A 383 16.08 -14.09 3.22
C LYS A 383 15.70 -13.00 4.21
N LEU A 384 14.44 -12.94 4.68
CA LEU A 384 13.98 -11.91 5.60
C LEU A 384 14.77 -11.84 6.91
N ALA A 385 15.14 -13.00 7.48
CA ALA A 385 15.94 -13.04 8.70
C ALA A 385 17.36 -12.50 8.47
N GLU A 386 17.97 -12.78 7.32
CA GLU A 386 19.28 -12.23 6.94
C GLU A 386 19.17 -10.72 6.65
N ALA A 387 18.01 -10.25 6.17
CA ALA A 387 17.76 -8.87 5.80
C ALA A 387 17.29 -7.96 6.95
N GLU A 388 17.08 -8.50 8.16
CA GLU A 388 16.45 -7.79 9.29
C GLU A 388 17.15 -6.45 9.57
N LEU A 389 18.47 -6.45 9.55
CA LEU A 389 19.28 -5.25 9.77
C LEU A 389 19.09 -4.22 8.65
N LEU A 390 19.19 -4.65 7.41
CA LEU A 390 19.05 -3.79 6.24
C LEU A 390 17.65 -3.16 6.16
N LEU A 391 16.61 -3.94 6.47
CA LEU A 391 15.23 -3.47 6.58
C LEU A 391 15.07 -2.46 7.73
N ASN A 392 15.63 -2.75 8.90
CA ASN A 392 15.60 -1.82 10.03
C ASN A 392 16.28 -0.49 9.69
N LEU A 393 17.44 -0.52 9.03
CA LEU A 393 18.13 0.68 8.56
C LEU A 393 17.29 1.43 7.52
N PHE A 394 16.75 0.74 6.52
CA PHE A 394 15.90 1.32 5.49
C PHE A 394 14.70 2.06 6.09
N PHE A 395 13.90 1.39 6.92
CA PHE A 395 12.72 2.03 7.52
C PHE A 395 13.11 3.14 8.50
N SER A 396 14.20 2.98 9.26
CA SER A 396 14.69 4.03 10.17
C SER A 396 15.06 5.29 9.41
N GLN A 397 15.80 5.16 8.30
CA GLN A 397 16.14 6.30 7.46
C GLN A 397 14.91 6.88 6.76
N LEU A 398 14.04 6.03 6.21
CA LEU A 398 12.79 6.47 5.57
C LEU A 398 11.95 7.35 6.50
N VAL A 399 11.75 6.93 7.75
CA VAL A 399 10.96 7.71 8.71
C VAL A 399 11.71 8.95 9.15
N ASN A 400 12.95 8.81 9.66
CA ASN A 400 13.69 9.94 10.25
C ASN A 400 13.90 11.08 9.24
N LEU A 401 14.29 10.76 8.00
CA LEU A 401 14.52 11.76 6.94
C LEU A 401 13.24 12.47 6.47
N ASN A 402 12.06 11.95 6.85
CA ASN A 402 10.76 12.46 6.45
C ASN A 402 9.90 12.93 7.63
N THR A 403 10.46 13.05 8.84
CA THR A 403 9.73 13.51 10.04
C THR A 403 10.28 14.80 10.64
N ASP A 404 11.12 15.54 9.92
CA ASP A 404 11.60 16.86 10.38
C ASP A 404 10.54 17.96 10.20
N ASP A 405 9.80 17.91 9.08
CA ASP A 405 8.82 18.94 8.69
C ASP A 405 7.44 18.35 8.41
N LEU A 406 6.38 18.98 8.93
CA LEU A 406 4.99 18.55 8.73
C LEU A 406 4.57 18.56 7.25
N LEU A 407 3.57 17.77 6.89
CA LEU A 407 3.02 17.80 5.53
C LEU A 407 2.40 19.17 5.23
N TYR A 408 2.65 19.67 4.01
CA TYR A 408 2.22 21.00 3.55
C TYR A 408 2.84 22.20 4.30
N SER A 409 3.78 21.97 5.23
CA SER A 409 4.52 23.07 5.88
C SER A 409 5.42 23.82 4.89
N LYS A 410 5.92 23.10 3.89
CA LYS A 410 6.75 23.61 2.79
C LYS A 410 6.10 23.30 1.45
N PRO A 411 6.23 24.16 0.42
CA PRO A 411 5.67 23.92 -0.90
C PRO A 411 6.15 22.61 -1.55
N GLU A 412 7.38 22.18 -1.25
CA GLU A 412 7.89 20.90 -1.77
C GLU A 412 7.22 19.67 -1.11
N LEU A 413 6.75 19.76 0.14
CA LEU A 413 6.20 18.63 0.89
C LEU A 413 4.69 18.46 0.64
N LYS A 414 4.37 17.99 -0.57
CA LYS A 414 3.00 17.93 -1.10
C LYS A 414 2.40 16.54 -1.22
N TYR A 415 3.16 15.48 -0.99
CA TYR A 415 2.69 14.09 -1.07
C TYR A 415 2.87 13.35 0.25
N GLN A 416 1.91 12.48 0.55
CA GLN A 416 1.98 11.42 1.53
C GLN A 416 2.77 10.24 0.97
N CYS A 417 3.36 9.47 1.88
CA CYS A 417 3.99 8.19 1.57
C CYS A 417 3.25 7.08 2.30
N LEU A 418 2.66 6.15 1.54
CA LEU A 418 2.02 4.95 2.08
C LEU A 418 3.05 3.83 2.23
N MET A 419 3.36 3.46 3.47
CA MET A 419 4.11 2.26 3.82
C MET A 419 3.14 1.07 3.85
N LEU A 420 3.16 0.28 2.77
CA LEU A 420 2.35 -0.92 2.60
C LEU A 420 3.17 -2.15 3.05
N MET A 421 2.75 -2.76 4.15
CA MET A 421 3.45 -3.86 4.78
C MET A 421 2.63 -5.16 4.62
N ASP A 422 2.77 -5.84 3.47
CA ASP A 422 1.98 -7.05 3.14
C ASP A 422 2.16 -8.18 4.17
N GLU A 423 3.36 -8.30 4.73
CA GLU A 423 3.65 -9.21 5.83
C GLU A 423 4.47 -8.50 6.91
N PHE A 424 3.80 -7.66 7.69
CA PHE A 424 4.46 -6.79 8.66
C PHE A 424 5.24 -7.54 9.76
N ALA A 425 4.78 -8.72 10.16
CA ALA A 425 5.40 -9.50 11.22
C ALA A 425 6.61 -10.34 10.74
N ALA A 426 6.79 -10.53 9.43
CA ALA A 426 7.84 -11.41 8.93
C ALA A 426 9.28 -10.90 9.12
N PRO A 427 9.60 -9.61 9.00
CA PRO A 427 10.94 -9.12 9.30
C PRO A 427 11.23 -9.00 10.81
N GLY A 428 10.26 -9.30 11.68
CA GLY A 428 10.40 -9.11 13.12
C GLY A 428 10.14 -7.67 13.55
N ARG A 429 10.91 -7.17 14.53
CA ARG A 429 10.73 -5.83 15.09
C ARG A 429 11.41 -4.79 14.21
N ILE A 430 10.64 -3.82 13.71
CA ILE A 430 11.17 -2.62 13.07
C ILE A 430 11.20 -1.51 14.12
N GLY A 431 12.38 -1.25 14.67
CA GLY A 431 12.54 -0.43 15.88
C GLY A 431 12.01 1.01 15.75
N ILE A 432 12.12 1.61 14.56
CA ILE A 432 11.62 2.97 14.34
C ILE A 432 10.09 3.02 14.36
N ILE A 433 9.39 1.99 13.87
CA ILE A 433 7.93 1.98 13.79
C ILE A 433 7.34 1.91 15.20
N ASP A 434 7.94 1.12 16.09
CA ASP A 434 7.56 1.06 17.50
C ASP A 434 7.60 2.44 18.18
N LYS A 435 8.65 3.23 17.89
CA LYS A 435 8.87 4.56 18.48
C LYS A 435 8.05 5.67 17.83
N SER A 436 7.76 5.56 16.53
CA SER A 436 7.21 6.66 15.73
C SER A 436 5.73 6.52 15.35
N ASN A 437 5.12 5.37 15.63
CA ASN A 437 3.71 5.10 15.27
C ASN A 437 2.71 6.11 15.87
N SER A 438 3.08 6.86 16.91
CA SER A 438 2.20 7.85 17.55
C SER A 438 2.18 9.20 16.83
N TYR A 439 3.21 9.55 16.03
CA TYR A 439 3.34 10.87 15.41
C TYR A 439 3.57 10.86 13.90
N MET A 440 4.10 9.78 13.30
CA MET A 440 4.51 9.79 11.89
C MET A 440 3.34 10.09 10.93
N ALA A 441 2.10 9.80 11.34
CA ALA A 441 0.89 10.14 10.61
C ALA A 441 0.81 11.65 10.31
N GLY A 442 1.11 12.51 11.29
CA GLY A 442 1.06 13.97 11.13
C GLY A 442 2.07 14.52 10.12
N TYR A 443 3.13 13.76 9.86
CA TYR A 443 4.13 14.08 8.85
C TYR A 443 3.75 13.55 7.46
N GLY A 444 2.59 12.91 7.28
CA GLY A 444 2.18 12.33 5.99
C GLY A 444 2.84 10.99 5.68
N MET A 445 3.44 10.34 6.68
CA MET A 445 3.90 8.94 6.60
C MET A 445 2.77 8.04 7.10
N ARG A 446 2.14 7.32 6.18
CA ARG A 446 0.91 6.54 6.44
C ARG A 446 1.19 5.05 6.38
N MET A 447 0.66 4.26 7.31
CA MET A 447 0.83 2.81 7.31
C MET A 447 -0.44 2.05 6.88
N LEU A 448 -0.23 1.04 6.03
CA LEU A 448 -1.17 -0.05 5.79
C LEU A 448 -0.49 -1.35 6.21
N THR A 449 -0.83 -1.80 7.40
CA THR A 449 -0.18 -2.91 8.09
C THR A 449 -1.00 -4.17 7.91
N ILE A 450 -0.39 -5.25 7.42
CA ILE A 450 -1.08 -6.52 7.23
C ILE A 450 -0.42 -7.60 8.09
N ILE A 451 -1.22 -8.20 8.97
CA ILE A 451 -0.81 -9.24 9.92
C ILE A 451 -1.69 -10.48 9.78
N GLN A 452 -1.16 -11.67 10.11
CA GLN A 452 -1.98 -12.88 10.06
C GLN A 452 -2.82 -13.05 11.33
N SER A 453 -2.28 -12.66 12.48
CA SER A 453 -2.97 -12.60 13.76
C SER A 453 -2.30 -11.60 14.70
N PRO A 454 -3.03 -10.94 15.60
CA PRO A 454 -2.46 -10.07 16.65
C PRO A 454 -1.33 -10.74 17.45
N SER A 455 -1.45 -12.05 17.74
CA SER A 455 -0.41 -12.78 18.49
C SER A 455 0.98 -12.80 17.82
N GLN A 456 1.08 -12.55 16.51
CA GLN A 456 2.39 -12.48 15.84
C GLN A 456 3.16 -11.23 16.24
N ILE A 457 2.47 -10.10 16.37
CA ILE A 457 3.10 -8.84 16.79
C ILE A 457 3.31 -8.80 18.30
N GLU A 458 2.50 -9.51 19.09
CA GLU A 458 2.68 -9.65 20.56
C GLU A 458 3.87 -10.53 20.97
N ALA A 459 4.48 -11.25 20.02
CA ALA A 459 5.66 -12.06 20.27
C ALA A 459 6.78 -11.24 20.92
N GLU A 460 7.70 -11.93 21.60
CA GLU A 460 8.82 -11.29 22.31
C GLU A 460 9.59 -10.31 21.41
N PRO A 461 10.18 -9.22 21.95
CA PRO A 461 10.75 -8.12 21.16
C PRO A 461 11.81 -8.47 20.09
N ARG A 462 12.37 -9.68 20.12
CA ARG A 462 13.26 -10.19 19.05
C ARG A 462 12.49 -10.69 17.83
N LYS A 463 11.23 -11.13 18.00
CA LYS A 463 10.36 -11.67 16.94
C LYS A 463 9.16 -10.78 16.65
N GLY A 464 8.78 -9.92 17.59
CA GLY A 464 7.65 -9.00 17.50
C GLY A 464 7.91 -7.74 18.34
N TYR A 465 6.85 -7.13 18.84
CA TYR A 465 6.87 -5.86 19.56
C TYR A 465 6.61 -6.03 21.06
N GLY A 466 6.41 -7.27 21.52
CA GLY A 466 5.90 -7.56 22.86
C GLY A 466 4.44 -7.12 23.01
N ARG A 467 3.78 -7.53 24.10
CA ARG A 467 2.35 -7.23 24.32
C ARG A 467 2.05 -5.74 24.40
N GLU A 468 2.87 -4.96 25.10
CA GLU A 468 2.66 -3.53 25.28
C GLU A 468 2.87 -2.74 23.97
N GLY A 469 3.97 -3.02 23.26
CA GLY A 469 4.25 -2.40 21.96
C GLY A 469 3.23 -2.79 20.90
N ALA A 470 2.81 -4.06 20.87
CA ALA A 470 1.74 -4.53 19.98
C ALA A 470 0.40 -3.83 20.26
N GLY A 471 0.03 -3.69 21.54
CA GLY A 471 -1.19 -2.97 21.93
C GLY A 471 -1.17 -1.52 21.44
N THR A 472 -0.06 -0.80 21.68
CA THR A 472 0.13 0.57 21.19
C THR A 472 0.05 0.66 19.67
N LEU A 473 0.69 -0.28 18.97
CA LEU A 473 0.66 -0.33 17.52
C LEU A 473 -0.77 -0.54 17.00
N ILE A 474 -1.51 -1.53 17.53
CA ILE A 474 -2.91 -1.79 17.13
C ILE A 474 -3.80 -0.58 17.42
N THR A 475 -3.68 0.04 18.59
CA THR A 475 -4.49 1.20 18.97
C THR A 475 -4.25 2.41 18.06
N ASN A 476 -3.02 2.63 17.60
CA ASN A 476 -2.72 3.74 16.68
C ASN A 476 -3.25 3.49 15.24
N HIS A 477 -3.74 2.29 14.93
CA HIS A 477 -4.48 2.04 13.69
C HIS A 477 -5.96 2.36 13.89
N ALA A 478 -6.35 3.57 13.49
CA ALA A 478 -7.72 4.07 13.61
C ALA A 478 -8.75 3.21 12.86
N LEU A 479 -8.34 2.51 11.79
CA LEU A 479 -9.19 1.58 11.04
C LEU A 479 -8.60 0.18 11.06
N GLN A 480 -9.43 -0.80 11.44
CA GLN A 480 -9.10 -2.21 11.44
C GLN A 480 -10.03 -2.98 10.51
N ILE A 481 -9.46 -3.79 9.63
CA ILE A 481 -10.17 -4.69 8.74
C ILE A 481 -10.02 -6.10 9.29
N LEU A 482 -11.15 -6.73 9.59
CA LEU A 482 -11.23 -8.08 10.12
C LEU A 482 -11.80 -9.01 9.06
N TYR A 483 -11.02 -10.04 8.74
CA TYR A 483 -11.52 -11.16 7.94
C TYR A 483 -12.08 -12.26 8.84
N THR A 484 -12.83 -13.20 8.24
CA THR A 484 -13.33 -14.40 8.93
C THR A 484 -12.19 -15.09 9.71
N PRO A 485 -12.26 -15.14 11.06
CA PRO A 485 -11.20 -15.71 11.88
C PRO A 485 -11.16 -17.23 11.75
N ARG A 486 -9.95 -17.81 11.83
CA ARG A 486 -9.76 -19.27 11.92
C ARG A 486 -9.61 -19.75 13.36
N LYS A 487 -8.89 -18.99 14.19
CA LYS A 487 -8.63 -19.33 15.59
C LYS A 487 -9.82 -18.93 16.46
N GLN A 488 -10.06 -19.70 17.52
CA GLN A 488 -11.13 -19.41 18.47
C GLN A 488 -10.84 -18.15 19.31
N SER A 489 -9.57 -17.93 19.68
CA SER A 489 -9.13 -16.73 20.40
C SER A 489 -9.52 -15.45 19.64
N ASP A 490 -9.17 -15.39 18.36
CA ASP A 490 -9.40 -14.22 17.50
C ASP A 490 -10.90 -13.98 17.32
N ALA A 491 -11.70 -15.05 17.19
CA ALA A 491 -13.15 -14.96 17.10
C ALA A 491 -13.80 -14.41 18.39
N ASN A 492 -13.26 -14.76 19.56
CA ASN A 492 -13.72 -14.24 20.84
C ASN A 492 -13.38 -12.75 20.97
N GLU A 493 -12.14 -12.37 20.66
CA GLU A 493 -11.68 -10.98 20.68
C GLU A 493 -12.49 -10.10 19.71
N TYR A 494 -12.75 -10.59 18.49
CA TYR A 494 -13.58 -9.87 17.52
C TYR A 494 -15.02 -9.72 18.01
N SER A 495 -15.61 -10.76 18.61
CA SER A 495 -16.97 -10.69 19.17
C SER A 495 -17.05 -9.64 20.29
N GLU A 496 -16.06 -9.60 21.18
CA GLU A 496 -15.96 -8.59 22.24
C GLU A 496 -15.79 -7.18 21.68
N MET A 497 -14.96 -7.01 20.64
CA MET A 497 -14.71 -5.73 19.98
C MET A 497 -15.97 -5.17 19.28
N LEU A 498 -16.82 -6.03 18.70
CA LEU A 498 -18.09 -5.63 18.11
C LEU A 498 -19.13 -5.21 19.15
N GLY A 499 -18.95 -5.64 20.40
CA GLY A 499 -19.81 -5.31 21.52
C GLY A 499 -21.10 -6.12 21.60
N TYR A 500 -21.96 -5.69 22.53
CA TYR A 500 -23.19 -6.40 22.90
C TYR A 500 -24.42 -5.50 22.74
N TYR A 501 -25.55 -6.13 22.50
CA TYR A 501 -26.85 -5.49 22.47
C TYR A 501 -27.86 -6.21 23.36
N THR A 502 -28.94 -5.50 23.68
CA THR A 502 -30.04 -6.03 24.49
C THR A 502 -31.01 -6.82 23.61
N PHE A 503 -31.04 -8.14 23.75
CA PHE A 503 -31.94 -9.02 23.03
C PHE A 503 -33.17 -9.35 23.89
N LYS A 504 -34.37 -9.09 23.36
CA LYS A 504 -35.62 -9.40 24.03
C LYS A 504 -36.03 -10.85 23.76
N ALA A 505 -35.71 -11.74 24.70
CA ALA A 505 -36.12 -13.13 24.62
C ALA A 505 -37.58 -13.28 25.03
N LYS A 506 -38.41 -13.74 24.09
CA LYS A 506 -39.81 -14.08 24.31
C LYS A 506 -39.92 -15.56 24.70
N GLY A 507 -40.34 -15.81 25.94
CA GLY A 507 -40.67 -17.14 26.44
C GLY A 507 -42.14 -17.43 26.22
N LEU A 508 -42.45 -18.47 25.44
CA LEU A 508 -43.80 -19.01 25.34
C LEU A 508 -43.94 -20.16 26.34
N SER A 509 -44.65 -19.92 27.44
CA SER A 509 -45.02 -20.99 28.37
C SER A 509 -46.33 -21.63 27.92
N ARG A 510 -46.29 -22.92 27.58
CA ARG A 510 -47.50 -23.73 27.34
C ARG A 510 -47.76 -24.61 28.56
N GLN A 511 -48.77 -24.25 29.35
CA GLN A 511 -49.27 -25.13 30.42
C GLN A 511 -49.92 -26.37 29.80
N ARG A 512 -49.36 -27.55 30.11
CA ARG A 512 -49.91 -28.84 29.70
C ARG A 512 -50.85 -29.33 30.81
N GLY A 513 -52.09 -28.86 30.84
CA GLY A 513 -53.06 -29.23 31.87
C GLY A 513 -54.52 -28.96 31.51
N GLY A 514 -55.27 -30.06 31.29
CA GLY A 514 -56.69 -30.23 31.67
C GLY A 514 -57.77 -29.27 31.14
N ARG A 515 -58.40 -29.66 30.02
CA ARG A 515 -59.81 -29.49 29.60
C ARG A 515 -60.57 -28.15 29.76
N ASN A 516 -59.97 -27.04 30.19
CA ASN A 516 -60.54 -25.70 30.04
C ASN A 516 -59.44 -24.70 29.61
N GLU A 517 -59.79 -23.84 28.65
CA GLU A 517 -58.98 -22.81 27.97
C GLU A 517 -57.61 -22.48 28.60
N GLY A 518 -56.54 -22.99 27.98
CA GLY A 518 -55.17 -22.69 28.39
C GLY A 518 -54.79 -21.26 28.01
N GLY A 519 -54.58 -20.40 29.01
CA GLY A 519 -54.00 -19.08 28.80
C GLY A 519 -52.56 -19.18 28.30
N HIS A 520 -52.26 -18.48 27.21
CA HIS A 520 -50.88 -18.28 26.77
C HIS A 520 -50.25 -17.18 27.62
N SER A 521 -49.24 -17.54 28.43
CA SER A 521 -48.39 -16.55 29.10
C SER A 521 -47.15 -16.33 28.23
N GLU A 522 -47.03 -15.12 27.68
CA GLU A 522 -45.84 -14.64 26.98
C GLU A 522 -45.02 -13.81 27.97
N SER A 523 -43.82 -14.28 28.31
CA SER A 523 -42.88 -13.51 29.11
C SER A 523 -41.81 -12.91 28.19
N GLU A 524 -41.57 -11.61 28.32
CA GLU A 524 -40.48 -10.93 27.62
C GLU A 524 -39.37 -10.64 28.62
N SER A 525 -38.15 -11.08 28.31
CA SER A 525 -36.97 -10.89 29.17
C SER A 525 -35.82 -10.29 28.38
N ASP A 526 -35.17 -9.28 28.95
CA ASP A 526 -33.99 -8.65 28.36
C ASP A 526 -32.74 -9.51 28.66
N GLN A 527 -32.00 -9.88 27.62
CA GLN A 527 -30.78 -10.68 27.72
C GLN A 527 -29.62 -10.00 26.98
N LYS A 528 -28.39 -10.22 27.45
CA LYS A 528 -27.18 -9.74 26.77
C LYS A 528 -26.82 -10.66 25.61
N ARG A 529 -26.72 -10.14 24.39
CA ARG A 529 -26.28 -10.88 23.20
C ARG A 529 -25.14 -10.14 22.48
N ALA A 530 -24.12 -10.86 22.05
CA ALA A 530 -23.05 -10.28 21.23
C ALA A 530 -23.61 -9.89 19.84
N LEU A 531 -23.10 -8.82 19.23
CA LEU A 531 -23.53 -8.44 17.88
C LEU A 531 -23.33 -9.59 16.89
N MET A 532 -22.20 -10.27 17.00
CA MET A 532 -21.99 -11.59 16.42
C MET A 532 -21.33 -12.49 17.44
N LEU A 533 -21.83 -13.72 17.57
CA LEU A 533 -21.20 -14.76 18.37
C LEU A 533 -19.88 -15.20 17.71
N PRO A 534 -18.89 -15.71 18.48
CA PRO A 534 -17.65 -16.24 17.92
C PRO A 534 -17.87 -17.34 16.86
N GLN A 535 -18.93 -18.14 17.01
CA GLN A 535 -19.33 -19.16 16.02
C GLN A 535 -19.84 -18.51 14.72
N GLU A 536 -20.73 -17.52 14.83
CA GLU A 536 -21.26 -16.75 13.69
C GLU A 536 -20.14 -16.01 12.93
N LEU A 537 -19.12 -15.52 13.64
CA LEU A 537 -17.95 -14.89 13.03
C LEU A 537 -17.11 -15.89 12.22
N LYS A 538 -16.94 -17.12 12.72
CA LYS A 538 -16.20 -18.19 12.00
C LYS A 538 -16.97 -18.72 10.79
N GLU A 539 -18.30 -18.65 10.84
CA GLU A 539 -19.21 -19.02 9.74
C GLU A 539 -19.46 -17.86 8.75
N MET A 540 -18.91 -16.68 9.01
CA MET A 540 -19.04 -15.53 8.11
C MET A 540 -18.44 -15.86 6.75
N SER A 541 -19.24 -15.66 5.68
CA SER A 541 -18.81 -15.85 4.30
C SER A 541 -17.45 -15.22 4.01
N LEU A 542 -16.59 -15.96 3.31
CA LEU A 542 -15.25 -15.49 2.93
C LEU A 542 -15.27 -14.26 2.01
N ARG A 543 -16.42 -13.94 1.40
CA ARG A 543 -16.64 -12.71 0.62
C ARG A 543 -16.94 -11.48 1.48
N LYS A 544 -17.28 -11.66 2.76
CA LYS A 544 -17.58 -10.56 3.69
C LYS A 544 -16.38 -10.28 4.59
N GLN A 545 -16.33 -9.05 5.08
CA GLN A 545 -15.36 -8.56 6.05
C GLN A 545 -16.06 -7.58 6.99
N ILE A 546 -15.42 -7.29 8.11
CA ILE A 546 -15.88 -6.27 9.05
C ILE A 546 -14.81 -5.19 9.16
N ILE A 547 -15.23 -3.93 9.07
CA ILE A 547 -14.38 -2.78 9.32
C ILE A 547 -14.77 -2.21 10.68
N ASN A 548 -13.80 -2.10 11.57
CA ASN A 548 -13.90 -1.34 12.79
C ASN A 548 -13.18 0.00 12.59
N LEU A 549 -13.89 1.10 12.81
CA LEU A 549 -13.37 2.46 12.65
C LEU A 549 -13.75 3.26 13.88
N GLU A 550 -12.80 4.03 14.41
CA GLU A 550 -13.06 4.91 15.55
C GLU A 550 -14.27 5.82 15.32
N ASN A 551 -15.07 6.02 16.37
CA ASN A 551 -16.28 6.86 16.36
C ASN A 551 -17.36 6.45 15.34
N THR A 552 -17.27 5.25 14.76
CA THR A 552 -18.26 4.71 13.83
C THR A 552 -18.69 3.32 14.30
N LYS A 553 -19.96 2.95 14.10
CA LYS A 553 -20.39 1.58 14.36
C LYS A 553 -19.66 0.61 13.42
N PRO A 554 -19.44 -0.67 13.81
CA PRO A 554 -18.80 -1.64 12.92
C PRO A 554 -19.51 -1.73 11.57
N ILE A 555 -18.75 -1.87 10.49
CA ILE A 555 -19.28 -1.91 9.13
C ILE A 555 -19.08 -3.32 8.57
N GLN A 556 -20.16 -4.04 8.32
CA GLN A 556 -20.09 -5.32 7.62
C GLN A 556 -20.20 -5.09 6.10
N CYS A 557 -19.13 -5.33 5.37
CA CYS A 557 -19.05 -5.03 3.94
C CYS A 557 -18.43 -6.19 3.14
N GLU A 558 -18.39 -6.07 1.82
CA GLU A 558 -17.80 -7.06 0.93
C GLU A 558 -16.29 -6.85 0.77
N LYS A 559 -15.58 -7.95 0.60
CA LYS A 559 -14.18 -7.95 0.18
C LYS A 559 -14.10 -7.61 -1.30
N ILE A 560 -13.02 -6.96 -1.65
CA ILE A 560 -12.68 -6.72 -3.04
C ILE A 560 -11.93 -7.93 -3.59
N ALA A 561 -12.11 -8.21 -4.88
CA ALA A 561 -11.24 -9.08 -5.62
C ALA A 561 -10.83 -8.38 -6.91
N TYR A 562 -9.55 -7.96 -7.01
CA TYR A 562 -9.12 -7.12 -8.13
C TYR A 562 -9.37 -7.77 -9.49
N TYR A 563 -9.23 -9.10 -9.60
CA TYR A 563 -9.44 -9.83 -10.84
C TYR A 563 -10.91 -9.91 -11.26
N ALA A 564 -11.84 -9.74 -10.31
CA ALA A 564 -13.27 -9.84 -10.56
C ALA A 564 -13.93 -8.48 -10.85
N ASP A 565 -13.22 -7.37 -10.61
CA ASP A 565 -13.75 -6.01 -10.71
C ASP A 565 -13.11 -5.27 -11.90
N HIS A 566 -13.97 -4.78 -12.80
CA HIS A 566 -13.53 -4.12 -14.04
C HIS A 566 -12.66 -2.89 -13.76
N ALA A 567 -12.85 -2.19 -12.63
CA ALA A 567 -12.05 -1.01 -12.31
C ALA A 567 -10.55 -1.32 -12.22
N PHE A 568 -10.17 -2.50 -11.72
CA PHE A 568 -8.77 -2.91 -11.64
C PHE A 568 -8.30 -3.65 -12.88
N ILE A 569 -9.15 -4.47 -13.49
CA ILE A 569 -8.81 -5.14 -14.75
C ILE A 569 -8.55 -4.13 -15.86
N ASP A 570 -9.36 -3.08 -15.99
CA ASP A 570 -9.16 -2.03 -16.99
C ASP A 570 -7.84 -1.29 -16.76
N ARG A 571 -7.44 -1.10 -15.49
CA ARG A 571 -6.12 -0.55 -15.13
C ARG A 571 -4.99 -1.46 -15.60
N LEU A 572 -5.10 -2.78 -15.41
CA LEU A 572 -4.09 -3.73 -15.88
C LEU A 572 -4.05 -3.83 -17.41
N LYS A 573 -5.22 -3.89 -18.07
CA LYS A 573 -5.35 -3.85 -19.53
C LYS A 573 -4.71 -2.60 -20.13
N SER A 574 -4.79 -1.47 -19.43
CA SER A 574 -4.15 -0.24 -19.89
C SER A 574 -2.64 -0.40 -20.06
N VAL A 575 -1.96 -1.34 -19.39
CA VAL A 575 -0.50 -1.49 -19.45
C VAL A 575 -0.01 -2.80 -20.07
N SER A 576 -0.92 -3.72 -20.37
CA SER A 576 -0.64 -5.04 -20.95
C SER A 576 -1.34 -5.19 -22.30
N PRO A 577 -0.57 -5.28 -23.41
CA PRO A 577 -1.10 -5.67 -24.71
C PRO A 577 -1.89 -6.99 -24.69
N THR A 578 -1.41 -8.00 -23.96
CA THR A 578 -2.06 -9.31 -23.85
C THR A 578 -3.45 -9.20 -23.23
N LEU A 579 -3.59 -8.46 -22.13
CA LEU A 579 -4.88 -8.26 -21.47
C LEU A 579 -5.79 -7.33 -22.30
N ALA A 580 -5.24 -6.32 -22.95
CA ALA A 580 -6.00 -5.42 -23.83
C ALA A 580 -6.59 -6.14 -25.05
N ALA A 581 -5.92 -7.16 -25.57
CA ALA A 581 -6.39 -7.96 -26.69
C ALA A 581 -7.73 -8.67 -26.41
N LEU A 582 -8.05 -8.96 -25.15
CA LEU A 582 -9.31 -9.60 -24.75
C LEU A 582 -10.55 -8.78 -25.12
N ASP A 583 -10.44 -7.45 -25.14
CA ASP A 583 -11.54 -6.56 -25.50
C ASP A 583 -11.65 -6.34 -27.02
N ASN A 584 -10.64 -6.73 -27.80
CA ASN A 584 -10.54 -6.48 -29.23
C ASN A 584 -10.82 -7.73 -30.08
N THR A 585 -11.72 -8.61 -29.64
CA THR A 585 -12.17 -9.75 -30.46
C THR A 585 -13.14 -9.29 -31.56
N PRO A 586 -13.22 -10.00 -32.72
CA PRO A 586 -14.12 -9.62 -33.81
C PRO A 586 -15.57 -9.38 -33.36
N ILE A 587 -16.10 -10.25 -32.49
CA ILE A 587 -17.45 -10.13 -31.91
C ILE A 587 -17.59 -8.90 -31.03
N ARG A 588 -16.65 -8.65 -30.10
CA ARG A 588 -16.74 -7.48 -29.21
C ARG A 588 -16.59 -6.18 -29.99
N ASN A 589 -15.77 -6.17 -31.04
CA ASN A 589 -15.66 -5.04 -31.96
C ASN A 589 -16.96 -4.81 -32.73
N TRP A 590 -17.68 -5.86 -33.13
CA TRP A 590 -18.99 -5.77 -33.74
C TRP A 590 -20.02 -5.13 -32.79
N PHE A 591 -20.11 -5.58 -31.54
CA PHE A 591 -20.97 -4.95 -30.52
C PHE A 591 -20.59 -3.50 -30.25
N ARG A 592 -19.29 -3.18 -30.21
CA ARG A 592 -18.80 -1.82 -30.01
C ARG A 592 -19.23 -0.87 -31.14
N LYS A 593 -19.25 -1.35 -32.39
CA LYS A 593 -19.80 -0.58 -33.54
C LYS A 593 -21.30 -0.32 -33.41
N LYS A 594 -22.03 -1.16 -32.66
CA LYS A 594 -23.46 -0.98 -32.33
C LYS A 594 -23.70 -0.17 -31.04
N GLY A 595 -22.66 0.39 -30.44
CA GLY A 595 -22.76 1.20 -29.21
C GLY A 595 -22.78 0.38 -27.91
N ILE A 596 -22.58 -0.93 -27.98
CA ILE A 596 -22.59 -1.84 -26.82
C ILE A 596 -21.15 -2.23 -26.48
N THR A 597 -20.69 -1.90 -25.27
CA THR A 597 -19.32 -2.24 -24.82
C THR A 597 -19.36 -3.45 -23.89
N ILE A 598 -18.85 -4.58 -24.35
CA ILE A 598 -18.72 -5.81 -23.56
C ILE A 598 -17.27 -5.91 -23.08
N LYS A 599 -17.05 -5.76 -21.76
CA LYS A 599 -15.72 -5.85 -21.16
C LYS A 599 -15.42 -7.29 -20.78
N ALA A 600 -14.35 -7.85 -21.32
CA ALA A 600 -13.91 -9.20 -20.99
C ALA A 600 -13.23 -9.25 -19.61
N LYS A 601 -13.41 -10.32 -18.85
CA LYS A 601 -12.54 -10.60 -17.70
C LYS A 601 -11.50 -11.65 -18.08
N PRO A 602 -10.22 -11.47 -17.74
CA PRO A 602 -9.21 -12.47 -17.99
C PRO A 602 -9.41 -13.69 -17.07
N SER A 603 -9.11 -14.88 -17.58
CA SER A 603 -9.00 -16.07 -16.73
C SER A 603 -7.84 -15.91 -15.74
N LYS A 604 -7.90 -16.65 -14.63
CA LYS A 604 -6.83 -16.66 -13.62
C LYS A 604 -5.49 -17.07 -14.23
N GLU A 605 -5.49 -18.11 -15.06
CA GLU A 605 -4.29 -18.62 -15.73
C GLU A 605 -3.67 -17.59 -16.65
N LEU A 606 -4.49 -16.85 -17.40
CA LEU A 606 -4.02 -15.79 -18.26
C LEU A 606 -3.40 -14.64 -17.45
N LEU A 607 -4.05 -14.22 -16.35
CA LEU A 607 -3.49 -13.22 -15.45
C LEU A 607 -2.12 -13.68 -14.90
N GLU A 608 -2.04 -14.89 -14.36
CA GLU A 608 -0.82 -15.48 -13.80
C GLU A 608 0.29 -15.59 -14.85
N ALA A 609 -0.03 -16.03 -16.07
CA ALA A 609 0.92 -16.05 -17.16
C ALA A 609 1.37 -14.64 -17.61
N THR A 610 0.51 -13.64 -17.50
CA THR A 610 0.82 -12.26 -17.92
C THR A 610 1.81 -11.60 -16.96
N TRP A 611 1.53 -11.61 -15.65
CA TRP A 611 2.48 -11.04 -14.68
C TRP A 611 3.70 -11.94 -14.44
N GLY A 612 3.56 -13.26 -14.58
CA GLY A 612 4.68 -14.21 -14.50
C GLY A 612 5.70 -14.03 -15.63
N ARG A 613 5.29 -13.54 -16.80
CA ARG A 613 6.19 -13.11 -17.90
C ARG A 613 6.78 -11.72 -17.70
N GLY A 614 6.39 -11.00 -16.63
CA GLY A 614 6.84 -9.63 -16.36
C GLY A 614 6.19 -8.56 -17.24
N GLU A 615 5.13 -8.86 -17.98
CA GLU A 615 4.50 -7.90 -18.91
C GLU A 615 3.89 -6.68 -18.18
N LEU A 616 3.43 -6.89 -16.94
CA LEU A 616 2.89 -5.88 -16.02
C LEU A 616 3.96 -5.24 -15.13
N ALA A 617 5.22 -5.66 -15.26
CA ALA A 617 6.32 -5.15 -14.46
C ALA A 617 7.02 -3.96 -15.15
N SER A 618 7.53 -3.00 -14.37
CA SER A 618 8.44 -1.99 -14.88
C SER A 618 9.82 -2.60 -15.14
N ASN A 619 10.62 -1.95 -15.98
CA ASN A 619 12.00 -2.38 -16.23
C ASN A 619 12.81 -2.29 -14.92
N ILE A 620 13.73 -3.24 -14.72
CA ILE A 620 14.63 -3.29 -13.57
C ILE A 620 16.06 -3.17 -14.12
N PRO A 621 16.89 -2.26 -13.58
CA PRO A 621 18.29 -2.18 -13.98
C PRO A 621 19.01 -3.48 -13.61
N LEU A 622 19.92 -3.91 -14.49
CA LEU A 622 20.84 -5.00 -14.25
C LEU A 622 22.13 -4.40 -13.69
N ILE A 623 22.52 -4.82 -12.50
CA ILE A 623 23.82 -4.44 -11.93
C ILE A 623 24.90 -5.30 -12.60
N ASP A 624 25.92 -4.64 -13.15
CA ASP A 624 27.11 -5.30 -13.68
C ASP A 624 28.00 -5.76 -12.51
N LEU A 625 27.84 -7.03 -12.14
CA LEU A 625 28.58 -7.64 -11.02
C LEU A 625 30.07 -7.80 -11.35
N ASP A 626 30.43 -8.04 -12.60
CA ASP A 626 31.83 -8.18 -13.02
C ASP A 626 32.55 -6.84 -12.94
N LEU A 627 31.88 -5.76 -13.34
CA LEU A 627 32.37 -4.39 -13.17
C LEU A 627 32.47 -4.02 -11.69
N HIS A 628 31.47 -4.34 -10.88
CA HIS A 628 31.52 -4.11 -9.43
C HIS A 628 32.73 -4.83 -8.81
N ASP A 629 32.93 -6.11 -9.13
CA ASP A 629 34.06 -6.90 -8.64
C ASP A 629 35.40 -6.33 -9.15
N ALA A 630 35.45 -5.83 -10.38
CA ALA A 630 36.65 -5.16 -10.91
C ALA A 630 36.99 -3.88 -10.13
N ILE A 631 35.98 -3.06 -9.82
CA ILE A 631 36.14 -1.84 -9.01
C ILE A 631 36.61 -2.21 -7.60
N VAL A 632 35.97 -3.18 -6.96
CA VAL A 632 36.29 -3.62 -5.60
C VAL A 632 37.69 -4.21 -5.49
N GLN A 633 38.16 -4.91 -6.53
CA GLN A 633 39.49 -5.51 -6.57
C GLN A 633 40.57 -4.56 -7.11
N GLU A 634 40.21 -3.31 -7.43
CA GLU A 634 41.11 -2.33 -8.02
C GLU A 634 41.79 -2.89 -9.30
N ARG A 635 41.08 -3.73 -10.08
CA ARG A 635 41.62 -4.37 -11.29
C ARG A 635 41.77 -3.35 -12.41
N SER A 636 43.02 -3.08 -12.80
CA SER A 636 43.34 -2.27 -13.98
C SER A 636 43.89 -3.15 -15.12
N ARG A 637 43.63 -2.73 -16.37
CA ARG A 637 44.32 -3.26 -17.55
C ARG A 637 44.57 -2.12 -18.54
N PRO A 638 45.67 -2.16 -19.31
CA PRO A 638 45.86 -1.21 -20.41
C PRO A 638 44.75 -1.36 -21.45
N MET A 639 44.31 -0.23 -22.00
CA MET A 639 43.32 -0.19 -23.08
C MET A 639 43.98 -0.68 -24.38
N THR A 640 43.29 -1.56 -25.12
CA THR A 640 43.82 -2.08 -26.39
C THR A 640 43.25 -1.28 -27.58
N PRO A 641 43.95 -1.22 -28.73
CA PRO A 641 43.41 -0.56 -29.93
C PRO A 641 42.04 -1.11 -30.39
N ALA A 642 41.74 -2.38 -30.07
CA ALA A 642 40.46 -3.02 -30.34
C ALA A 642 39.33 -2.57 -29.38
N ASP A 643 39.65 -2.07 -28.19
CA ASP A 643 38.68 -1.46 -27.28
C ASP A 643 38.29 -0.06 -27.78
N ILE A 644 39.27 0.71 -28.26
CA ILE A 644 39.06 2.06 -28.83
C ILE A 644 38.16 1.97 -30.07
N SER A 645 38.43 0.99 -30.95
CA SER A 645 37.65 0.83 -32.20
C SER A 645 36.22 0.35 -31.99
N LYS A 646 35.89 -0.26 -30.85
CA LYS A 646 34.52 -0.64 -30.47
C LYS A 646 33.69 0.52 -29.92
N GLY A 647 34.32 1.67 -29.68
CA GLY A 647 33.75 2.78 -28.94
C GLY A 647 33.82 2.54 -27.42
N ILE A 648 34.23 3.56 -26.69
CA ILE A 648 34.28 3.53 -25.22
C ILE A 648 32.89 3.91 -24.71
N ASP A 649 32.22 2.95 -24.08
CA ASP A 649 30.97 3.23 -23.37
C ASP A 649 31.27 3.99 -22.08
N LEU A 650 31.12 5.32 -22.14
CA LEU A 650 31.40 6.23 -21.01
C LEU A 650 30.56 5.88 -19.77
N SER A 651 29.39 5.25 -19.94
CA SER A 651 28.54 4.83 -18.81
C SER A 651 29.13 3.68 -17.99
N LYS A 652 30.14 2.98 -18.53
CA LYS A 652 30.85 1.87 -17.87
C LYS A 652 32.20 2.28 -17.29
N LEU A 653 32.61 3.53 -17.48
CA LEU A 653 33.80 4.05 -16.83
C LEU A 653 33.48 4.37 -15.37
N ALA A 654 34.38 4.02 -14.47
CA ALA A 654 34.25 4.29 -13.03
C ALA A 654 34.58 5.77 -12.73
N ILE A 655 33.87 6.69 -13.38
CA ILE A 655 34.05 8.14 -13.23
C ILE A 655 32.77 8.71 -12.61
N ASP A 656 32.91 9.50 -11.55
CA ASP A 656 31.82 10.29 -11.00
C ASP A 656 31.57 11.52 -11.89
N ALA A 657 30.72 11.36 -12.91
CA ALA A 657 30.40 12.41 -13.87
C ALA A 657 29.43 13.49 -13.31
N SER A 658 29.01 13.40 -12.05
CA SER A 658 28.00 14.31 -11.48
C SER A 658 28.47 15.78 -11.37
N ASN A 659 29.79 16.01 -11.41
CA ASN A 659 30.39 17.35 -11.39
C ASN A 659 30.90 17.83 -12.75
N ILE A 660 30.75 17.05 -13.83
CA ILE A 660 31.22 17.44 -15.17
C ILE A 660 30.10 18.25 -15.85
N PRO A 661 30.31 19.55 -16.15
CA PRO A 661 29.28 20.38 -16.76
C PRO A 661 29.04 19.94 -18.22
N VAL A 662 27.92 19.25 -18.48
CA VAL A 662 27.56 18.84 -19.84
C VAL A 662 27.03 20.05 -20.62
N PRO A 663 27.69 20.47 -21.72
CA PRO A 663 27.21 21.56 -22.54
C PRO A 663 25.87 21.20 -23.19
N ASN A 664 24.84 22.04 -23.04
CA ASN A 664 23.50 21.80 -23.61
C ASN A 664 23.10 22.95 -24.54
N GLY A 665 22.95 22.67 -25.83
CA GLY A 665 22.46 23.61 -26.84
C GLY A 665 22.63 23.08 -28.27
N PRO A 666 21.85 23.56 -29.25
CA PRO A 666 21.97 23.13 -30.65
C PRO A 666 23.23 23.68 -31.35
N ASP A 667 23.90 24.70 -30.78
CA ASP A 667 25.10 25.35 -31.32
C ASP A 667 26.17 25.46 -30.22
N LEU A 668 26.89 24.38 -29.94
CA LEU A 668 28.00 24.36 -28.98
C LEU A 668 29.23 25.05 -29.54
N GLN A 669 29.84 25.97 -28.77
CA GLN A 669 31.09 26.61 -29.19
C GLN A 669 32.29 25.66 -28.98
N PRO A 670 33.34 25.72 -29.83
CA PRO A 670 34.51 24.85 -29.69
C PRO A 670 35.17 24.91 -28.30
N GLU A 671 35.18 26.10 -27.69
CA GLU A 671 35.75 26.35 -26.36
C GLU A 671 34.97 25.63 -25.23
N GLU A 672 33.65 25.48 -25.38
CA GLU A 672 32.81 24.76 -24.41
C GLU A 672 33.01 23.25 -24.51
N ILE A 673 33.25 22.75 -25.73
CA ILE A 673 33.58 21.35 -25.98
C ILE A 673 34.97 21.05 -25.42
N GLU A 674 35.94 21.94 -25.63
CA GLU A 674 37.31 21.79 -25.13
C GLU A 674 37.36 21.81 -23.60
N ALA A 675 36.63 22.73 -22.95
CA ALA A 675 36.50 22.77 -21.49
C ALA A 675 35.84 21.50 -20.93
N PHE A 676 34.78 20.99 -21.57
CA PHE A 676 34.15 19.73 -21.19
C PHE A 676 35.10 18.54 -21.33
N VAL A 677 35.87 18.48 -22.43
CA VAL A 677 36.85 17.44 -22.68
C VAL A 677 37.98 17.48 -21.65
N ASP A 678 38.52 18.67 -21.36
CA ASP A 678 39.57 18.84 -20.36
C ASP A 678 39.05 18.50 -18.95
N ASP A 679 37.85 18.93 -18.56
CA ASP A 679 37.23 18.57 -17.28
C ASP A 679 36.97 17.06 -17.17
N PHE A 680 36.57 16.42 -18.27
CA PHE A 680 36.39 14.97 -18.35
C PHE A 680 37.71 14.20 -18.18
N PHE A 681 38.78 14.61 -18.87
CA PHE A 681 40.09 13.97 -18.74
C PHE A 681 40.75 14.28 -17.39
N ASN A 682 40.54 15.46 -16.81
CA ASN A 682 40.96 15.76 -15.43
C ASN A 682 40.26 14.85 -14.41
N ALA A 683 38.96 14.59 -14.60
CA ALA A 683 38.22 13.64 -13.77
C ALA A 683 38.72 12.20 -13.95
N LEU A 684 39.21 11.84 -15.14
CA LEU A 684 39.82 10.55 -15.43
C LEU A 684 41.24 10.44 -14.83
N ASP A 685 42.04 11.49 -14.91
CA ASP A 685 43.43 11.54 -14.41
C ASP A 685 43.50 11.61 -12.89
N ALA A 686 42.54 12.28 -12.23
CA ALA A 686 42.39 12.26 -10.78
C ALA A 686 42.16 10.84 -10.21
N VAL A 687 41.65 9.91 -11.04
CA VAL A 687 41.49 8.49 -10.71
C VAL A 687 42.79 7.70 -10.97
N ASN A 688 43.65 8.16 -11.89
CA ASN A 688 44.87 7.46 -12.33
C ASN A 688 46.18 7.92 -11.65
N GLU A 689 46.22 9.11 -11.03
CA GLU A 689 47.45 9.71 -10.44
C GLU A 689 48.09 8.93 -9.27
N TYR A 690 47.55 7.77 -8.90
CA TYR A 690 48.06 6.96 -7.78
C TYR A 690 48.69 5.63 -8.19
N ASN A 691 48.82 5.35 -9.50
CA ASN A 691 49.66 4.25 -9.99
C ASN A 691 51.04 4.80 -10.36
N GLU A 692 52.07 4.35 -9.64
CA GLU A 692 53.48 4.69 -9.87
C GLU A 692 53.96 4.26 -11.27
N ASP A 693 54.01 5.18 -12.22
CA ASP A 693 55.18 5.54 -13.04
C ASP A 693 54.81 6.68 -14.01
N GLY A 694 55.47 7.82 -13.86
CA GLY A 694 55.14 9.06 -14.56
C GLY A 694 55.45 9.05 -16.06
N SER A 695 54.65 8.34 -16.86
CA SER A 695 54.60 8.53 -18.30
C SER A 695 53.20 8.27 -18.88
N SER A 696 52.42 9.32 -19.09
CA SER A 696 51.42 9.36 -20.15
C SER A 696 51.55 10.69 -20.89
N GLU A 697 51.97 10.64 -22.16
CA GLU A 697 51.88 11.77 -23.07
C GLU A 697 50.47 11.79 -23.68
N ARG A 698 49.84 12.97 -23.69
CA ARG A 698 48.56 13.24 -24.37
C ARG A 698 48.73 12.93 -25.87
N PRO A 699 47.79 12.22 -26.53
CA PRO A 699 47.82 12.01 -27.97
C PRO A 699 47.88 13.33 -28.72
N SER A 700 48.65 13.39 -29.81
CA SER A 700 48.81 14.61 -30.61
C SER A 700 47.51 14.97 -31.34
N GLU A 701 47.32 16.26 -31.67
CA GLU A 701 46.14 16.72 -32.44
C GLU A 701 45.99 15.99 -33.79
N ASP A 702 47.10 15.54 -34.37
CA ASP A 702 47.11 14.76 -35.61
C ASP A 702 46.55 13.33 -35.43
N GLU A 703 46.72 12.72 -34.25
CA GLU A 703 46.12 11.40 -33.92
C GLU A 703 44.61 11.51 -33.67
N LEU A 704 44.16 12.62 -33.09
CA LEU A 704 42.73 12.92 -32.91
C LEU A 704 42.04 13.22 -34.24
N ALA A 705 42.72 13.91 -35.16
CA ALA A 705 42.21 14.17 -36.50
C ALA A 705 42.10 12.89 -37.36
N ALA A 706 43.01 11.93 -37.19
CA ALA A 706 42.98 10.66 -37.92
C ALA A 706 41.79 9.76 -37.53
N LEU A 707 41.29 9.86 -36.30
CA LEU A 707 40.12 9.11 -35.81
C LEU A 707 38.78 9.67 -36.32
N GLY A 708 38.73 10.96 -36.67
CA GLY A 708 37.53 11.61 -37.22
C GLY A 708 37.25 11.31 -38.71
N ALA A 709 38.20 10.71 -39.43
CA ALA A 709 38.10 10.51 -40.88
C ALA A 709 37.46 9.18 -41.32
N GLN A 710 36.99 8.33 -40.38
CA GLN A 710 36.34 7.05 -40.69
C GLN A 710 34.91 6.98 -40.13
N ALA A 711 34.04 7.90 -40.56
CA ALA A 711 32.60 7.73 -40.41
C ALA A 711 31.94 7.98 -41.77
N ASN A 712 31.56 6.89 -42.45
CA ASN A 712 30.83 6.91 -43.71
C ASN A 712 29.34 7.19 -43.43
N PRO A 713 28.74 8.29 -43.92
CA PRO A 713 27.37 8.66 -43.60
C PRO A 713 26.39 8.14 -44.66
N GLU A 714 26.35 6.83 -44.91
CA GLU A 714 25.32 6.22 -45.76
C GLU A 714 24.99 4.82 -45.26
N THR A 715 23.96 4.71 -44.40
CA THR A 715 22.95 3.63 -44.36
C THR A 715 22.01 3.86 -43.17
N LEU A 716 20.90 4.57 -43.41
CA LEU A 716 19.73 4.59 -42.53
C LEU A 716 18.50 4.37 -43.43
N GLU A 717 18.19 3.10 -43.72
CA GLU A 717 16.88 2.74 -44.25
C GLU A 717 15.91 2.56 -43.08
N SER A 718 14.88 3.41 -43.06
CA SER A 718 13.71 3.27 -42.18
C SER A 718 12.83 2.11 -42.67
N PRO A 719 12.31 1.22 -41.79
CA PRO A 719 11.35 0.21 -42.20
C PRO A 719 10.01 0.86 -42.52
N THR A 720 9.62 0.83 -43.80
CA THR A 720 8.26 1.09 -44.26
C THR A 720 7.33 0.02 -43.72
N TYR A 721 6.38 0.42 -42.86
CA TYR A 721 5.25 -0.43 -42.48
C TYR A 721 4.28 -0.52 -43.65
N ASP A 722 4.12 -1.73 -44.16
CA ASP A 722 3.16 -2.10 -45.19
C ASP A 722 1.72 -1.95 -44.67
N GLN A 723 0.96 -1.01 -45.26
CA GLN A 723 -0.47 -0.85 -45.01
C GLN A 723 -1.25 -1.85 -45.86
N ASN A 724 -1.30 -3.12 -45.41
CA ASN A 724 -2.31 -4.04 -45.91
C ASN A 724 -3.65 -3.75 -45.23
N VAL A 725 -4.51 -3.05 -45.97
CA VAL A 725 -5.93 -2.90 -45.68
C VAL A 725 -6.57 -4.29 -45.79
N ILE A 726 -6.86 -4.92 -44.66
CA ILE A 726 -7.75 -6.08 -44.60
C ILE A 726 -9.18 -5.54 -44.66
N GLU A 727 -9.85 -5.73 -45.80
CA GLU A 727 -11.30 -5.55 -45.89
C GLU A 727 -11.98 -6.54 -44.91
N LEU A 728 -12.65 -6.00 -43.90
CA LEU A 728 -13.46 -6.76 -42.95
C LEU A 728 -14.78 -7.13 -43.63
N VAL A 729 -14.90 -8.39 -44.03
CA VAL A 729 -16.17 -9.01 -44.44
C VAL A 729 -17.09 -9.09 -43.21
N GLU A 730 -18.35 -8.70 -43.36
CA GLU A 730 -19.35 -8.87 -42.29
C GLU A 730 -19.61 -10.37 -42.05
N PRO A 731 -19.52 -10.86 -40.81
CA PRO A 731 -19.80 -12.26 -40.52
C PRO A 731 -21.27 -12.57 -40.80
N SER A 732 -21.49 -13.75 -41.38
CA SER A 732 -22.83 -14.28 -41.66
C SER A 732 -23.60 -14.58 -40.37
N ALA A 733 -24.91 -14.74 -40.47
CA ALA A 733 -25.77 -15.03 -39.32
C ALA A 733 -25.44 -16.38 -38.65
N GLU A 734 -24.93 -17.36 -39.40
CA GLU A 734 -24.43 -18.65 -38.86
C GLU A 734 -23.10 -18.48 -38.13
N GLU A 735 -22.15 -17.72 -38.69
CA GLU A 735 -20.88 -17.43 -38.01
C GLU A 735 -21.10 -16.64 -36.71
N LEU A 736 -22.07 -15.72 -36.68
CA LEU A 736 -22.47 -15.01 -35.46
C LEU A 736 -23.07 -15.95 -34.40
N ALA A 737 -23.80 -17.00 -34.80
CA ALA A 737 -24.38 -17.97 -33.87
C ALA A 737 -23.30 -18.87 -33.24
N ASP A 738 -22.38 -19.41 -34.05
CA ASP A 738 -21.25 -20.23 -33.56
C ASP A 738 -20.32 -19.43 -32.64
N MET A 739 -20.08 -18.16 -33.00
CA MET A 739 -19.32 -17.19 -32.22
C MET A 739 -19.97 -16.84 -30.87
N MET A 740 -21.30 -16.80 -30.83
CA MET A 740 -22.06 -16.54 -29.61
C MET A 740 -22.04 -17.74 -28.66
N ASP A 741 -22.07 -18.97 -29.19
CA ASP A 741 -21.91 -20.20 -28.39
C ASP A 741 -20.51 -20.27 -27.73
N GLU A 742 -19.47 -19.83 -28.43
CA GLU A 742 -18.10 -19.78 -27.89
C GLU A 742 -17.96 -18.76 -26.74
N ILE A 743 -18.68 -17.64 -26.79
CA ILE A 743 -18.74 -16.66 -25.69
C ILE A 743 -19.54 -17.20 -24.49
N TYR A 744 -20.63 -17.92 -24.76
CA TYR A 744 -21.48 -18.50 -23.72
C TYR A 744 -20.75 -19.55 -22.88
N HIS A 745 -19.81 -20.29 -23.49
CA HIS A 745 -18.97 -21.27 -22.80
C HIS A 745 -17.74 -20.66 -22.11
N ALA A 746 -17.35 -19.42 -22.43
CA ALA A 746 -16.18 -18.75 -21.84
C ALA A 746 -16.53 -17.80 -20.68
N ASP A 747 -17.79 -17.35 -20.57
CA ASP A 747 -18.25 -16.36 -19.59
C ASP A 747 -19.46 -16.92 -18.79
N GLU A 748 -19.20 -17.81 -17.82
CA GLU A 748 -20.20 -18.22 -16.82
C GLU A 748 -20.59 -17.01 -15.94
N GLY A 749 -21.47 -16.12 -16.44
CA GLY A 749 -21.91 -14.97 -15.67
C GLY A 749 -22.74 -13.90 -16.38
N THR A 750 -22.91 -13.94 -17.70
CA THR A 750 -23.76 -12.98 -18.41
C THR A 750 -25.23 -13.42 -18.43
N ASN A 751 -26.12 -12.52 -18.03
CA ASN A 751 -27.56 -12.78 -17.89
C ASN A 751 -28.21 -12.79 -19.29
N GLU A 752 -28.75 -13.95 -19.70
CA GLU A 752 -29.43 -14.20 -20.98
C GLU A 752 -30.47 -13.12 -21.34
N ALA A 753 -31.13 -12.56 -20.33
CA ALA A 753 -32.14 -11.51 -20.46
C ALA A 753 -31.60 -10.18 -21.01
N GLU A 754 -30.36 -9.78 -20.72
CA GLU A 754 -29.78 -8.53 -21.24
C GLU A 754 -29.37 -8.66 -22.72
N MET A 755 -28.90 -9.84 -23.13
CA MET A 755 -28.56 -10.10 -24.55
C MET A 755 -29.81 -10.21 -25.42
N LEU A 756 -30.84 -10.93 -24.96
CA LEU A 756 -32.10 -11.06 -25.70
C LEU A 756 -32.85 -9.73 -25.82
N ALA A 757 -32.80 -8.88 -24.78
CA ALA A 757 -33.39 -7.54 -24.83
C ALA A 757 -32.66 -6.61 -25.83
N ALA A 758 -31.35 -6.79 -26.03
CA ALA A 758 -30.58 -6.03 -27.02
C ALA A 758 -30.82 -6.50 -28.47
N MET A 759 -31.26 -7.75 -28.66
CA MET A 759 -31.64 -8.30 -29.97
C MET A 759 -33.06 -7.89 -30.39
N ALA A 760 -33.94 -7.60 -29.44
CA ALA A 760 -35.32 -7.18 -29.70
C ALA A 760 -35.43 -5.64 -29.74
N GLY A 761 -35.00 -5.03 -30.85
CA GLY A 761 -35.24 -3.62 -31.12
C GLY A 761 -36.30 -3.42 -32.19
N GLU A 762 -37.58 -3.30 -31.80
CA GLU A 762 -38.59 -2.39 -32.40
C GLU A 762 -39.90 -2.40 -31.58
N ASP A 763 -40.60 -1.26 -31.60
CA ASP A 763 -41.77 -0.84 -30.81
C ASP A 763 -42.88 -1.91 -30.65
N ASP A 764 -43.14 -2.32 -29.40
CA ASP A 764 -44.46 -2.26 -28.73
C ASP A 764 -44.38 -2.98 -27.37
N SER A 765 -44.96 -2.37 -26.33
CA SER A 765 -45.06 -2.95 -24.99
C SER A 765 -46.01 -4.16 -24.96
N PRO A 766 -45.63 -5.33 -24.40
CA PRO A 766 -46.58 -6.44 -24.26
C PRO A 766 -47.24 -6.45 -22.88
N GLU A 767 -48.58 -6.50 -22.90
CA GLU A 767 -49.42 -6.96 -21.80
C GLU A 767 -49.15 -8.45 -21.50
N TYR A 768 -49.19 -8.83 -20.22
CA TYR A 768 -49.00 -10.22 -19.78
C TYR A 768 -50.26 -11.08 -20.02
N PRO A 769 -50.14 -12.33 -20.52
CA PRO A 769 -51.24 -13.30 -20.53
C PRO A 769 -51.38 -14.11 -19.21
N ASP A 770 -52.62 -14.26 -18.75
CA ASP A 770 -53.09 -14.87 -17.49
C ASP A 770 -52.97 -16.42 -17.39
N TRP A 771 -51.83 -17.05 -17.66
CA TRP A 771 -51.73 -18.52 -17.47
C TRP A 771 -50.47 -19.05 -16.79
N LEU A 772 -49.78 -18.22 -15.99
CA LEU A 772 -48.53 -18.59 -15.32
C LEU A 772 -48.66 -18.88 -13.82
N ASP A 773 -49.77 -19.48 -13.39
CA ASP A 773 -50.01 -19.86 -11.97
C ASP A 773 -49.88 -21.37 -11.67
N ASP A 774 -49.65 -22.25 -12.66
CA ASP A 774 -49.58 -23.69 -12.41
C ASP A 774 -48.49 -24.41 -13.21
N ALA A 775 -47.26 -24.51 -12.66
CA ALA A 775 -46.31 -25.57 -13.02
C ALA A 775 -45.35 -25.90 -11.86
N PRO A 776 -45.05 -27.20 -11.59
CA PRO A 776 -44.49 -27.64 -10.32
C PRO A 776 -42.94 -27.64 -10.26
N ILE A 777 -42.45 -27.46 -9.03
CA ILE A 777 -41.04 -27.45 -8.60
C ILE A 777 -40.37 -28.80 -8.90
N LEU A 778 -39.21 -28.78 -9.59
CA LEU A 778 -38.38 -29.96 -9.87
C LEU A 778 -37.29 -30.16 -8.80
N ASP A 779 -37.27 -31.35 -8.21
CA ASP A 779 -36.35 -31.83 -7.19
C ASP A 779 -34.99 -32.25 -7.79
N LEU A 780 -33.90 -31.70 -7.26
CA LEU A 780 -32.52 -31.85 -7.76
C LEU A 780 -31.74 -33.02 -7.13
N SER A 781 -32.43 -34.01 -6.57
CA SER A 781 -31.82 -35.14 -5.85
C SER A 781 -31.18 -36.24 -6.72
N VAL A 782 -30.94 -36.03 -8.03
CA VAL A 782 -30.53 -37.10 -8.97
C VAL A 782 -29.10 -36.99 -9.52
N LEU A 783 -28.30 -35.98 -9.18
CA LEU A 783 -26.94 -35.84 -9.73
C LEU A 783 -25.83 -36.09 -8.70
N GLU A 784 -25.74 -37.33 -8.20
CA GLU A 784 -24.50 -37.90 -7.68
C GLU A 784 -24.33 -39.34 -8.17
N LYS A 785 -23.35 -39.57 -9.07
CA LYS A 785 -22.42 -40.71 -9.05
C LYS A 785 -21.30 -40.59 -10.11
N PRO A 786 -20.13 -41.23 -9.90
CA PRO A 786 -18.86 -40.85 -10.54
C PRO A 786 -18.37 -41.80 -11.66
N VAL A 787 -17.53 -41.21 -12.54
CA VAL A 787 -16.42 -41.75 -13.37
C VAL A 787 -16.68 -43.00 -14.25
N ALA A 788 -16.47 -42.84 -15.57
CA ALA A 788 -15.91 -43.88 -16.43
C ALA A 788 -15.00 -43.28 -17.52
N SER A 789 -14.00 -44.06 -17.90
CA SER A 789 -12.74 -43.72 -18.57
C SER A 789 -12.82 -43.52 -20.09
N LYS A 790 -11.75 -42.89 -20.60
CA LYS A 790 -11.28 -42.84 -22.01
C LYS A 790 -11.59 -44.11 -22.80
N GLU A 791 -12.51 -44.05 -23.77
CA GLU A 791 -12.37 -44.79 -25.04
C GLU A 791 -13.37 -44.41 -26.16
N ASP A 792 -14.46 -43.68 -25.93
CA ASP A 792 -15.53 -43.57 -26.96
C ASP A 792 -15.75 -42.19 -27.61
N ARG A 793 -14.72 -41.51 -28.17
CA ARG A 793 -14.95 -40.35 -29.07
C ARG A 793 -13.91 -40.18 -30.19
N GLU A 794 -13.73 -41.20 -31.02
CA GLU A 794 -13.53 -41.00 -32.46
C GLU A 794 -14.85 -41.34 -33.16
N LEU A 795 -15.61 -40.30 -33.55
CA LEU A 795 -16.58 -40.27 -34.65
C LEU A 795 -17.14 -38.86 -34.82
#